data_AF-E4XCP6-F1
#
_entry.id   AF-E4XCP6-F1
#
_cell.length_a   1.000
_cell.length_b   1.000
_cell.length_c   1.000
_cell.angle_alpha   90.00
_cell.angle_beta   90.00
_cell.angle_gamma   90.00
#
_symmetry.space_group_name_H-M   'P 1'
#
loop_
_entity.id
_entity.type
_entity.pdbx_description
1 polymer ?
#
loop_
_entity_poly.entity_id
_entity_poly.type
_entity_poly.pdbx_seq_one_letter_code
_entity_poly.pdbx_strand_id
1 'polypeptide(L)'
;MPSEVCEMLTDLKLNEDKKQILRDEIEEWVKKKFLPKLERETVRTQKCRLVASVERHTFDDDNYAARWKHFKSEEKSEIEIVDGQKKEIGEKMNTTCFQKKILRQNSDLGKIFIGKNEIEDETEGWKLNKNLENIHIGGEAAVFNEKFGNLEIVVRVHAFDSYVFTKELVAGELKTKTHLFSDYEKAEKGDKNDNVVPFHENVVRHYANVELFDRDDKNEEDCLVWITMMEKCDKDNLHTALKHNTLNLDERKQIALGILAAFEYLRSIGITHCDKKPHNFLLVRNDNLAGTPGFYGNENYFYYIFCDWITCWSLLYQPIDDSKRLRIEKIIKSLNAQKIVSLSSAPMLNLKSKSTIPREHIKKYEFINEIKQIIKLPDELKLAKEVVPNLIKSCQMSSINLHLHKVKNEHMQHLTENVLDQKWSRLCVPIALTELIRYAIKNDLKYVDNDNEYTTEIILTELTMKVYPRSMAGLNRNPNINEIDFQKNDVVTLLERICKKTYLNESGWDMVRKLSYFNPLPKSSCTFRKVKLHTQFNYHRPLTVTGFYKFQNGYCASHQMNLDHIRNDKYVLCNTLHDDRLKNSQRRPLVEIDRKNEYFAPDYSGDPDYSFTSLSGENCKLTLTTENDMKFDEWYLYPAAFELVLVHF
;
A
#
# COMPACT_ATOMS: atom_id res chain seq x y z
N MET A 1 26.54 18.53 26.88
CA MET A 1 27.56 17.64 26.27
C MET A 1 28.74 18.50 25.84
N PRO A 2 29.99 18.04 26.02
CA PRO A 2 31.14 18.52 25.26
C PRO A 2 30.96 18.29 23.75
N SER A 3 31.77 18.93 22.89
CA SER A 3 31.75 18.66 21.44
C SER A 3 32.23 17.24 21.12
N GLU A 4 33.19 16.72 21.89
CA GLU A 4 33.83 15.41 21.70
C GLU A 4 32.82 14.25 21.56
N VAL A 5 31.73 14.23 22.35
CA VAL A 5 30.70 13.17 22.26
C VAL A 5 29.90 13.27 20.95
N CYS A 6 29.74 14.48 20.40
CA CYS A 6 29.09 14.69 19.09
C CYS A 6 30.03 14.30 17.94
N GLU A 7 31.34 14.55 18.09
CA GLU A 7 32.37 14.09 17.15
C GLU A 7 32.43 12.55 17.12
N MET A 8 32.39 11.90 18.29
CA MET A 8 32.38 10.44 18.46
C MET A 8 31.21 9.73 17.76
N LEU A 9 30.00 10.33 17.70
CA LEU A 9 28.87 9.76 16.92
C LEU A 9 29.18 9.58 15.42
N THR A 10 30.16 10.34 14.89
CA THR A 10 30.50 10.35 13.47
C THR A 10 31.76 9.55 13.14
N ASP A 11 32.43 9.00 14.14
CA ASP A 11 33.66 8.23 13.97
C ASP A 11 33.36 6.76 13.68
N LEU A 12 34.02 6.22 12.65
CA LEU A 12 33.97 4.82 12.25
C LEU A 12 34.86 3.92 13.14
N LYS A 13 35.81 4.48 13.89
CA LYS A 13 36.88 3.72 14.58
C LYS A 13 37.14 4.17 16.02
N LEU A 14 36.07 4.23 16.82
CA LEU A 14 36.17 4.35 18.27
C LEU A 14 36.85 3.11 18.88
N ASN A 15 37.69 3.32 19.90
CA ASN A 15 38.13 2.25 20.79
C ASN A 15 37.02 1.91 21.81
N GLU A 16 37.10 0.75 22.47
CA GLU A 16 36.04 0.28 23.37
C GLU A 16 35.76 1.22 24.56
N ASP A 17 36.77 1.94 25.07
CA ASP A 17 36.57 2.97 26.10
C ASP A 17 35.65 4.10 25.59
N LYS A 18 35.93 4.65 24.40
CA LYS A 18 35.09 5.68 23.78
C LYS A 18 33.72 5.15 23.37
N LYS A 19 33.63 3.90 22.93
CA LYS A 19 32.33 3.26 22.68
C LYS A 19 31.49 3.17 23.95
N GLN A 20 32.07 2.74 25.07
CA GLN A 20 31.29 2.64 26.31
C GLN A 20 30.82 4.00 26.80
N ILE A 21 31.68 5.03 26.78
CA ILE A 21 31.29 6.41 27.09
C ILE A 21 30.14 6.89 26.18
N LEU A 22 30.20 6.57 24.88
CA LEU A 22 29.15 6.95 23.93
C LEU A 22 27.84 6.18 24.16
N ARG A 23 27.89 4.89 24.51
CA ARG A 23 26.71 4.10 24.91
C ARG A 23 26.07 4.70 26.16
N ASP A 24 26.85 4.98 27.20
CA ASP A 24 26.35 5.51 28.47
C ASP A 24 25.66 6.88 28.28
N GLU A 25 26.25 7.78 27.49
CA GLU A 25 25.66 9.09 27.14
C GLU A 25 24.39 8.96 26.27
N ILE A 26 24.35 8.02 25.32
CA ILE A 26 23.16 7.72 24.52
C ILE A 26 22.05 7.15 25.40
N GLU A 27 22.36 6.20 26.29
CA GLU A 27 21.37 5.62 27.19
C GLU A 27 20.83 6.63 28.20
N GLU A 28 21.68 7.48 28.78
CA GLU A 28 21.26 8.61 29.62
C GLU A 28 20.32 9.54 28.85
N TRP A 29 20.68 9.93 27.62
CA TRP A 29 19.84 10.79 26.78
C TRP A 29 18.50 10.12 26.44
N VAL A 30 18.50 8.85 26.02
CA VAL A 30 17.27 8.09 25.73
C VAL A 30 16.38 8.02 26.98
N LYS A 31 16.91 7.51 28.10
CA LYS A 31 16.15 7.27 29.33
C LYS A 31 15.67 8.55 30.01
N LYS A 32 16.51 9.59 30.09
CA LYS A 32 16.24 10.81 30.88
C LYS A 32 15.78 12.02 30.06
N LYS A 33 15.96 12.04 28.73
CA LYS A 33 15.64 13.21 27.88
C LYS A 33 14.66 12.91 26.75
N PHE A 34 14.73 11.74 26.12
CA PHE A 34 13.91 11.44 24.94
C PHE A 34 12.63 10.65 25.26
N LEU A 35 12.74 9.48 25.90
CA LEU A 35 11.57 8.67 26.27
C LEU A 35 10.50 9.46 27.08
N PRO A 36 10.85 10.33 28.04
CA PRO A 36 9.85 11.12 28.78
C PRO A 36 9.08 12.18 27.95
N LYS A 37 9.45 12.41 26.67
CA LYS A 37 8.68 13.24 25.75
C LYS A 37 7.57 12.47 25.03
N LEU A 38 7.71 11.14 24.95
CA LEU A 38 6.88 10.26 24.13
C LEU A 38 5.70 9.73 24.94
N GLU A 39 4.48 10.09 24.53
CA GLU A 39 3.22 9.55 25.05
C GLU A 39 2.38 9.04 23.87
N ARG A 40 1.69 7.92 24.05
CA ARG A 40 0.80 7.29 23.06
C ARG A 40 -0.49 6.81 23.75
N GLU A 41 -1.60 6.90 23.03
CA GLU A 41 -2.84 6.18 23.34
C GLU A 41 -2.99 5.00 22.39
N THR A 42 -3.58 3.89 22.86
CA THR A 42 -3.73 2.66 22.08
C THR A 42 -5.00 1.92 22.50
N VAL A 43 -5.78 1.52 21.50
CA VAL A 43 -7.01 0.71 21.69
C VAL A 43 -6.73 -0.78 21.65
N ARG A 44 -5.51 -1.17 21.29
CA ARG A 44 -5.07 -2.56 21.20
C ARG A 44 -5.13 -3.22 22.57
N THR A 45 -5.59 -4.46 22.62
CA THR A 45 -5.66 -5.26 23.86
C THR A 45 -4.39 -6.10 24.12
N GLN A 46 -4.31 -6.75 25.29
CA GLN A 46 -3.29 -7.76 25.59
C GLN A 46 -3.19 -8.88 24.54
N LYS A 47 -4.32 -9.27 23.92
CA LYS A 47 -4.35 -10.21 22.79
C LYS A 47 -3.49 -9.70 21.63
N CYS A 48 -3.61 -8.40 21.32
CA CYS A 48 -2.88 -7.74 20.25
C CYS A 48 -1.39 -7.62 20.54
N ARG A 49 -1.00 -7.38 21.80
CA ARG A 49 0.42 -7.44 22.23
C ARG A 49 1.02 -8.83 22.00
N LEU A 50 0.25 -9.88 22.32
CA LEU A 50 0.68 -11.26 22.13
C LEU A 50 0.81 -11.62 20.64
N VAL A 51 -0.16 -11.23 19.79
CA VAL A 51 -0.03 -11.38 18.33
C VAL A 51 1.20 -10.65 17.80
N ALA A 52 1.41 -9.39 18.19
CA ALA A 52 2.55 -8.58 17.74
C ALA A 52 3.92 -9.14 18.19
N SER A 53 3.97 -9.81 19.35
CA SER A 53 5.17 -10.53 19.82
C SER A 53 5.46 -11.78 18.98
N VAL A 54 4.45 -12.56 18.58
CA VAL A 54 4.63 -13.66 17.63
C VAL A 54 4.96 -13.14 16.22
N GLU A 55 4.48 -11.95 15.82
CA GLU A 55 4.89 -11.30 14.56
C GLU A 55 6.35 -10.83 14.53
N ARG A 56 7.03 -10.74 15.68
CA ARG A 56 8.48 -10.47 15.79
C ARG A 56 9.35 -11.72 15.79
N HIS A 57 8.77 -12.91 15.86
CA HIS A 57 9.53 -14.15 15.86
C HIS A 57 10.31 -14.32 14.55
N THR A 58 11.62 -14.57 14.66
CA THR A 58 12.47 -14.91 13.51
C THR A 58 12.29 -16.39 13.19
N PHE A 59 11.58 -16.68 12.10
CA PHE A 59 11.33 -18.04 11.63
C PHE A 59 12.59 -18.67 11.01
N ASP A 60 12.77 -19.99 11.18
CA ASP A 60 13.88 -20.75 10.60
C ASP A 60 13.81 -20.83 9.05
N ASP A 61 12.61 -20.66 8.49
CA ASP A 61 12.35 -20.64 7.04
C ASP A 61 11.19 -19.67 6.73
N ASP A 62 11.37 -18.79 5.73
CA ASP A 62 10.33 -17.89 5.20
C ASP A 62 9.02 -18.63 4.85
N ASN A 63 9.10 -19.91 4.45
CA ASN A 63 7.95 -20.76 4.16
C ASN A 63 7.08 -21.01 5.41
N TYR A 64 7.66 -21.05 6.61
CA TYR A 64 6.90 -21.15 7.86
C TYR A 64 6.21 -19.82 8.18
N ALA A 65 6.94 -18.70 8.12
CA ALA A 65 6.39 -17.36 8.28
C ALA A 65 5.22 -17.06 7.32
N ALA A 66 5.34 -17.52 6.06
CA ALA A 66 4.30 -17.39 5.03
C ALA A 66 3.09 -18.31 5.29
N ARG A 67 3.29 -19.53 5.81
CA ARG A 67 2.21 -20.49 6.11
C ARG A 67 1.44 -20.18 7.39
N TRP A 68 2.09 -19.58 8.40
CA TRP A 68 1.46 -19.24 9.68
C TRP A 68 0.17 -18.41 9.52
N LYS A 69 -0.92 -18.82 10.20
CA LYS A 69 -2.19 -18.06 10.27
C LYS A 69 -2.76 -17.96 11.68
N HIS A 70 -2.50 -18.92 12.56
CA HIS A 70 -2.92 -18.89 13.97
C HIS A 70 -1.80 -19.40 14.88
N PHE A 71 -1.91 -19.13 16.18
CA PHE A 71 -1.06 -19.74 17.20
C PHE A 71 -1.85 -20.03 18.48
N LYS A 72 -1.26 -20.81 19.38
CA LYS A 72 -1.77 -21.11 20.74
C LYS A 72 -0.58 -21.25 21.69
N SER A 73 -0.73 -20.93 22.97
CA SER A 73 0.31 -21.18 23.97
C SER A 73 -0.25 -21.88 25.20
N GLU A 74 0.05 -23.17 25.34
CA GLU A 74 -0.28 -23.92 26.55
C GLU A 74 0.70 -23.54 27.68
N GLU A 75 0.19 -23.38 28.89
CA GLU A 75 0.86 -22.59 29.93
C GLU A 75 2.18 -23.20 30.47
N LYS A 76 3.33 -22.98 29.81
CA LYS A 76 4.58 -22.41 30.40
C LYS A 76 5.84 -22.42 29.52
N SER A 77 5.89 -23.15 28.39
CA SER A 77 7.13 -23.27 27.58
C SER A 77 7.00 -22.84 26.11
N GLU A 78 6.06 -23.38 25.35
CA GLU A 78 6.04 -23.23 23.88
C GLU A 78 4.82 -22.47 23.35
N ILE A 79 4.94 -21.95 22.13
CA ILE A 79 3.84 -21.48 21.28
C ILE A 79 3.70 -22.46 20.10
N GLU A 80 2.55 -23.11 20.02
CA GLU A 80 2.13 -23.91 18.86
C GLU A 80 1.77 -22.95 17.72
N ILE A 81 2.52 -22.99 16.61
CA ILE A 81 2.25 -22.18 15.42
C ILE A 81 1.60 -23.04 14.34
N VAL A 82 0.46 -22.57 13.79
CA VAL A 82 -0.35 -23.36 12.86
C VAL A 82 -0.80 -22.58 11.62
N ASP A 83 -1.08 -23.33 10.55
CA ASP A 83 -1.58 -22.81 9.29
C ASP A 83 -3.10 -22.48 9.29
N GLY A 84 -3.63 -22.17 8.11
CA GLY A 84 -5.07 -21.87 7.92
C GLY A 84 -6.00 -23.07 8.15
N GLN A 85 -5.49 -24.30 8.16
CA GLN A 85 -6.23 -25.52 8.48
C GLN A 85 -6.03 -25.96 9.94
N LYS A 86 -5.31 -25.16 10.75
CA LYS A 86 -4.86 -25.47 12.10
C LYS A 86 -3.98 -26.74 12.17
N LYS A 87 -3.09 -26.91 11.20
CA LYS A 87 -2.01 -27.89 11.24
C LYS A 87 -0.72 -27.20 11.68
N GLU A 88 0.05 -27.87 12.54
CA GLU A 88 1.40 -27.48 12.94
C GLU A 88 2.24 -27.16 11.69
N ILE A 89 2.85 -25.97 11.67
CA ILE A 89 4.02 -25.72 10.82
C ILE A 89 5.24 -26.21 11.61
N GLY A 90 6.22 -26.81 10.94
CA GLY A 90 7.25 -27.66 11.58
C GLY A 90 8.30 -26.93 12.43
N GLU A 91 7.95 -25.78 13.00
CA GLU A 91 8.82 -24.90 13.79
C GLU A 91 8.19 -24.63 15.16
N LYS A 92 9.01 -24.64 16.22
CA LYS A 92 8.57 -24.50 17.61
C LYS A 92 9.13 -23.22 18.22
N MET A 93 8.25 -22.25 18.50
CA MET A 93 8.61 -21.03 19.20
C MET A 93 8.62 -21.24 20.72
N ASN A 94 9.71 -20.85 21.39
CA ASN A 94 9.74 -20.75 22.84
C ASN A 94 9.06 -19.46 23.32
N THR A 95 8.32 -19.54 24.42
CA THR A 95 7.63 -18.37 24.99
C THR A 95 8.61 -17.38 25.60
N THR A 96 8.62 -16.13 25.14
CA THR A 96 9.51 -15.08 25.68
C THR A 96 9.10 -14.66 27.11
N CYS A 97 9.97 -13.97 27.85
CA CYS A 97 9.62 -13.41 29.16
C CYS A 97 8.40 -12.46 29.08
N PHE A 98 8.33 -11.67 28.00
CA PHE A 98 7.22 -10.75 27.72
C PHE A 98 5.90 -11.48 27.44
N GLN A 99 5.93 -12.54 26.62
CA GLN A 99 4.74 -13.38 26.37
C GLN A 99 4.24 -14.06 27.66
N LYS A 100 5.16 -14.56 28.50
CA LYS A 100 4.85 -15.10 29.84
C LYS A 100 4.22 -14.04 30.76
N LYS A 101 4.63 -12.77 30.67
CA LYS A 101 4.05 -11.64 31.41
C LYS A 101 2.60 -11.38 30.96
N ILE A 102 2.32 -11.37 29.66
CA ILE A 102 0.95 -11.23 29.12
C ILE A 102 0.05 -12.40 29.54
N LEU A 103 0.50 -13.65 29.33
CA LEU A 103 -0.29 -14.85 29.63
C LEU A 103 -0.62 -14.99 31.13
N ARG A 104 0.25 -14.49 32.02
CA ARG A 104 -0.04 -14.41 33.48
C ARG A 104 -1.11 -13.36 33.80
N GLN A 105 -1.15 -12.24 33.08
CA GLN A 105 -2.16 -11.21 33.26
C GLN A 105 -3.52 -11.64 32.68
N ASN A 106 -3.54 -12.52 31.66
CA ASN A 106 -4.75 -13.02 31.02
C ASN A 106 -4.59 -14.49 30.58
N SER A 107 -4.88 -15.41 31.50
CA SER A 107 -4.73 -16.85 31.28
C SER A 107 -5.68 -17.43 30.20
N ASP A 108 -6.76 -16.72 29.84
CA ASP A 108 -7.70 -17.22 28.82
C ASP A 108 -7.13 -17.15 27.40
N LEU A 109 -6.13 -16.28 27.17
CA LEU A 109 -5.40 -16.22 25.90
C LEU A 109 -4.62 -17.51 25.58
N GLY A 110 -4.14 -18.25 26.59
CA GLY A 110 -3.46 -19.53 26.39
C GLY A 110 -4.40 -20.70 26.05
N LYS A 111 -5.70 -20.54 26.31
CA LYS A 111 -6.72 -21.60 26.16
C LYS A 111 -7.32 -21.64 24.75
N ILE A 112 -7.05 -20.63 23.92
CA ILE A 112 -7.64 -20.43 22.60
C ILE A 112 -6.57 -20.40 21.50
N PHE A 113 -6.98 -20.74 20.27
CA PHE A 113 -6.21 -20.38 19.08
C PHE A 113 -6.48 -18.91 18.73
N ILE A 114 -5.43 -18.11 18.62
CA ILE A 114 -5.48 -16.70 18.22
C ILE A 114 -5.01 -16.59 16.78
N GLY A 115 -5.81 -15.97 15.91
CA GLY A 115 -5.42 -15.67 14.54
C GLY A 115 -4.45 -14.50 14.44
N LYS A 116 -3.48 -14.57 13.52
CA LYS A 116 -2.62 -13.42 13.14
C LYS A 116 -3.44 -12.19 12.75
N ASN A 117 -4.63 -12.42 12.20
CA ASN A 117 -5.54 -11.37 11.75
C ASN A 117 -6.40 -10.78 12.89
N GLU A 118 -6.28 -11.25 14.12
CA GLU A 118 -7.00 -10.75 15.30
C GLU A 118 -6.28 -9.62 16.05
N ILE A 119 -5.10 -9.19 15.58
CA ILE A 119 -4.52 -7.92 16.02
C ILE A 119 -5.46 -6.77 15.65
N GLU A 120 -5.80 -5.95 16.64
CA GLU A 120 -6.73 -4.84 16.51
C GLU A 120 -6.06 -3.65 15.82
N ASP A 121 -6.86 -3.00 14.99
CA ASP A 121 -6.53 -1.78 14.27
C ASP A 121 -6.28 -0.66 15.27
N GLU A 122 -5.19 0.08 15.07
CA GLU A 122 -4.81 1.16 15.97
C GLU A 122 -5.51 2.45 15.52
N THR A 123 -6.52 2.88 16.28
CA THR A 123 -7.25 4.14 16.04
C THR A 123 -6.71 5.32 16.84
N GLU A 124 -5.85 5.07 17.82
CA GLU A 124 -5.28 6.08 18.72
C GLU A 124 -3.78 6.32 18.43
N GLY A 125 -3.30 7.51 18.76
CA GLY A 125 -2.08 8.06 18.18
C GLY A 125 -0.97 8.41 19.18
N TRP A 126 0.16 8.83 18.62
CA TRP A 126 1.17 9.58 19.36
C TRP A 126 0.61 10.93 19.80
N LYS A 127 0.71 11.23 21.10
CA LYS A 127 0.41 12.56 21.63
C LYS A 127 1.58 13.49 21.36
N LEU A 128 1.37 14.43 20.45
CA LEU A 128 2.34 15.47 20.13
C LEU A 128 2.51 16.44 21.30
N ASN A 129 3.56 16.22 22.09
CA ASN A 129 4.06 17.16 23.06
C ASN A 129 4.66 18.38 22.33
N LYS A 130 4.40 19.60 22.81
CA LYS A 130 4.99 20.85 22.28
C LYS A 130 6.53 20.86 22.27
N ASN A 131 7.16 19.97 23.03
CA ASN A 131 8.61 19.81 23.14
C ASN A 131 9.21 18.83 22.10
N LEU A 132 8.42 18.33 21.14
CA LEU A 132 8.83 17.49 20.02
C LEU A 132 8.50 18.17 18.68
N GLU A 133 9.50 18.47 17.86
CA GLU A 133 9.28 18.81 16.45
C GLU A 133 9.18 17.49 15.66
N ASN A 134 7.95 17.05 15.37
CA ASN A 134 7.69 15.87 14.56
C ASN A 134 7.95 16.15 13.07
N ILE A 135 8.74 15.30 12.43
CA ILE A 135 8.97 15.33 10.98
C ILE A 135 7.89 14.50 10.27
N HIS A 136 7.60 13.30 10.80
CA HIS A 136 6.60 12.39 10.24
C HIS A 136 6.04 11.46 11.31
N ILE A 137 4.75 11.11 11.22
CA ILE A 137 4.14 10.01 11.98
C ILE A 137 3.48 9.08 10.96
N GLY A 138 3.97 7.84 10.87
CA GLY A 138 3.34 6.75 10.13
C GLY A 138 2.82 5.67 11.07
N GLY A 139 2.11 4.67 10.51
CA GLY A 139 1.54 3.58 11.30
C GLY A 139 2.58 2.69 11.99
N GLU A 140 3.73 2.47 11.33
CA GLU A 140 4.84 1.64 11.84
C GLU A 140 5.79 2.44 12.76
N ALA A 141 6.11 3.68 12.39
CA ALA A 141 7.13 4.48 13.07
C ALA A 141 6.83 5.98 13.05
N ALA A 142 7.24 6.66 14.13
CA ALA A 142 7.34 8.12 14.18
C ALA A 142 8.78 8.58 13.95
N VAL A 143 8.95 9.80 13.46
CA VAL A 143 10.23 10.41 13.10
C VAL A 143 10.26 11.85 13.62
N PHE A 144 11.25 12.16 14.45
CA PHE A 144 11.38 13.43 15.17
C PHE A 144 12.69 14.14 14.83
N ASN A 145 12.67 15.48 14.81
CA ASN A 145 13.87 16.31 14.85
C ASN A 145 14.31 16.46 16.31
N GLU A 146 15.54 16.10 16.62
CA GLU A 146 16.09 16.11 17.98
C GLU A 146 17.49 16.71 18.04
N LYS A 147 17.96 17.00 19.26
CA LYS A 147 19.36 17.38 19.49
C LYS A 147 20.02 16.44 20.48
N PHE A 148 21.13 15.85 20.04
CA PHE A 148 22.04 15.12 20.90
C PHE A 148 23.30 15.97 21.10
N GLY A 149 23.42 16.58 22.28
CA GLY A 149 24.37 17.67 22.49
C GLY A 149 24.13 18.84 21.55
N ASN A 150 25.14 19.16 20.73
CA ASN A 150 25.06 20.24 19.75
C ASN A 150 24.69 19.73 18.34
N LEU A 151 24.70 18.41 18.11
CA LEU A 151 24.35 17.81 16.83
C LEU A 151 22.83 17.76 16.67
N GLU A 152 22.32 18.28 15.55
CA GLU A 152 20.93 18.06 15.14
C GLU A 152 20.83 16.71 14.45
N ILE A 153 19.91 15.87 14.91
CA ILE A 153 19.75 14.48 14.45
C ILE A 153 18.28 14.20 14.12
N VAL A 154 18.07 13.17 13.32
CA VAL A 154 16.74 12.58 13.13
C VAL A 154 16.64 11.32 13.98
N VAL A 155 15.53 11.16 14.69
CA VAL A 155 15.27 10.00 15.54
C VAL A 155 13.99 9.32 15.11
N ARG A 156 14.14 8.09 14.58
CA ARG A 156 13.03 7.22 14.21
C ARG A 156 12.71 6.28 15.36
N VAL A 157 11.44 6.21 15.76
CA VAL A 157 10.92 5.29 16.79
C VAL A 157 9.96 4.32 16.13
N HIS A 158 10.37 3.05 16.00
CA HIS A 158 9.51 1.94 15.62
C HIS A 158 8.99 1.27 16.89
N ALA A 159 7.68 1.38 17.16
CA ALA A 159 7.05 0.80 18.35
C ALA A 159 6.34 -0.50 17.97
N PHE A 160 7.01 -1.64 18.16
CA PHE A 160 6.43 -2.95 17.84
C PHE A 160 5.35 -3.36 18.85
N ASP A 161 5.46 -2.89 20.09
CA ASP A 161 4.36 -2.84 21.05
C ASP A 161 3.96 -1.39 21.34
N SER A 162 2.73 -1.02 21.03
CA SER A 162 2.19 0.33 21.23
C SER A 162 2.02 0.69 22.71
N TYR A 163 1.85 -0.31 23.59
CA TYR A 163 1.69 -0.10 25.03
C TYR A 163 2.91 0.54 25.70
N VAL A 164 4.11 0.42 25.10
CA VAL A 164 5.38 0.87 25.70
C VAL A 164 5.43 2.39 25.95
N PHE A 165 4.55 3.15 25.28
CA PHE A 165 4.44 4.61 25.41
C PHE A 165 3.12 5.07 26.08
N THR A 166 2.37 4.14 26.68
CA THR A 166 1.17 4.46 27.46
C THR A 166 1.52 4.86 28.89
N LYS A 167 0.57 5.45 29.63
CA LYS A 167 0.74 5.75 31.07
C LYS A 167 0.81 4.49 31.94
N GLU A 168 0.50 3.33 31.39
CA GLU A 168 0.43 2.05 32.10
C GLU A 168 1.78 1.33 32.13
N LEU A 169 2.68 1.60 31.17
CA LEU A 169 4.03 1.04 31.14
C LEU A 169 5.06 2.16 31.38
N VAL A 170 5.59 2.23 32.61
CA VAL A 170 6.58 3.23 32.98
C VAL A 170 7.96 2.84 32.46
N ALA A 171 8.75 3.80 31.95
CA ALA A 171 10.09 3.57 31.39
C ALA A 171 11.13 2.92 32.35
N GLY A 172 10.79 2.70 33.63
CA GLY A 172 11.58 1.90 34.60
C GLY A 172 11.36 0.38 34.52
N GLU A 173 10.41 -0.09 33.71
CA GLU A 173 10.20 -1.51 33.35
C GLU A 173 10.94 -1.94 32.08
N LEU A 174 11.71 -1.05 31.46
CA LEU A 174 12.47 -1.34 30.24
C LEU A 174 13.97 -1.42 30.54
N LYS A 175 14.68 -2.27 29.80
CA LYS A 175 16.13 -2.15 29.60
C LYS A 175 16.42 -1.67 28.18
N THR A 176 17.57 -1.05 28.01
CA THR A 176 18.12 -0.62 26.71
C THR A 176 19.26 -1.55 26.29
N LYS A 177 19.52 -1.56 24.99
CA LYS A 177 20.75 -2.07 24.38
C LYS A 177 21.16 -1.11 23.28
N THR A 178 22.38 -0.56 23.35
CA THR A 178 22.87 0.45 22.40
C THR A 178 23.93 -0.12 21.48
N HIS A 179 23.57 -0.25 20.20
CA HIS A 179 24.46 -0.59 19.10
C HIS A 179 24.96 0.70 18.42
N LEU A 180 26.27 0.93 18.42
CA LEU A 180 26.89 2.07 17.75
C LEU A 180 27.17 1.76 16.28
N PHE A 181 27.27 2.78 15.42
CA PHE A 181 27.69 2.58 14.03
C PHE A 181 29.11 1.96 13.91
N SER A 182 29.96 2.15 14.93
CA SER A 182 31.30 1.54 15.05
C SER A 182 31.33 0.16 15.73
N ASP A 183 30.17 -0.43 16.02
CA ASP A 183 30.04 -1.84 16.43
C ASP A 183 29.85 -2.80 15.25
N TYR A 184 29.63 -2.26 14.06
CA TYR A 184 29.49 -3.01 12.81
C TYR A 184 30.71 -2.81 11.92
N GLU A 185 31.06 -3.84 11.15
CA GLU A 185 32.08 -3.70 10.11
C GLU A 185 31.50 -2.97 8.88
N LYS A 186 32.34 -2.27 8.13
CA LYS A 186 31.91 -1.72 6.83
C LYS A 186 31.69 -2.88 5.87
N ALA A 187 30.48 -3.00 5.34
CA ALA A 187 30.17 -4.06 4.38
C ALA A 187 31.06 -3.96 3.12
N GLU A 188 31.75 -5.06 2.80
CA GLU A 188 32.55 -5.26 1.60
C GLU A 188 31.89 -6.27 0.62
N LYS A 189 32.59 -6.55 -0.49
CA LYS A 189 31.98 -7.15 -1.67
C LYS A 189 31.79 -8.66 -1.55
N GLY A 190 30.57 -9.06 -1.21
CA GLY A 190 30.17 -10.47 -1.14
C GLY A 190 30.12 -11.02 0.29
N ASP A 191 30.24 -10.16 1.29
CA ASP A 191 30.03 -10.53 2.68
C ASP A 191 28.61 -11.06 2.90
N LYS A 192 28.49 -11.97 3.88
CA LYS A 192 27.25 -12.52 4.41
C LYS A 192 27.25 -12.52 5.95
N ASN A 193 27.99 -11.58 6.53
CA ASN A 193 28.07 -11.38 7.97
C ASN A 193 26.97 -10.41 8.37
N ASP A 194 26.07 -10.80 9.27
CA ASP A 194 24.94 -9.95 9.69
C ASP A 194 25.40 -8.71 10.49
N ASN A 195 26.67 -8.68 10.93
CA ASN A 195 27.29 -7.56 11.65
C ASN A 195 27.94 -6.50 10.73
N VAL A 196 27.40 -6.27 9.53
CA VAL A 196 27.91 -5.23 8.60
C VAL A 196 26.89 -4.13 8.31
N VAL A 197 27.38 -2.91 8.10
CA VAL A 197 26.55 -1.74 7.76
C VAL A 197 26.88 -1.15 6.38
N PRO A 198 25.87 -0.64 5.64
CA PRO A 198 26.10 0.09 4.40
C PRO A 198 26.72 1.47 4.69
N PHE A 199 27.77 1.83 3.96
CA PHE A 199 28.42 3.14 4.06
C PHE A 199 28.73 3.71 2.66
N HIS A 200 27.95 4.70 2.24
CA HIS A 200 28.04 5.36 0.93
C HIS A 200 27.49 6.79 1.03
N GLU A 201 28.05 7.74 0.29
CA GLU A 201 27.64 9.16 0.21
C GLU A 201 26.20 9.41 -0.33
N ASN A 202 25.45 8.36 -0.62
CA ASN A 202 24.08 8.42 -1.14
C ASN A 202 23.13 7.45 -0.39
N VAL A 203 23.55 6.98 0.79
CA VAL A 203 22.78 6.14 1.71
C VAL A 203 22.81 6.81 3.07
N VAL A 204 21.63 6.98 3.68
CA VAL A 204 21.48 7.72 4.95
C VAL A 204 22.38 7.13 6.03
N ARG A 205 23.18 7.98 6.65
CA ARG A 205 24.08 7.58 7.73
C ARG A 205 23.32 7.34 9.03
N HIS A 206 23.41 6.12 9.51
CA HIS A 206 23.00 5.74 10.86
C HIS A 206 24.13 6.07 11.84
N TYR A 207 23.80 6.56 13.04
CA TYR A 207 24.78 6.81 14.12
C TYR A 207 24.69 5.76 15.23
N ALA A 208 23.47 5.40 15.64
CA ALA A 208 23.22 4.40 16.66
C ALA A 208 21.81 3.80 16.52
N ASN A 209 21.66 2.57 17.02
CA ASN A 209 20.40 1.89 17.26
C ASN A 209 20.29 1.62 18.76
N VAL A 210 19.13 1.93 19.35
CA VAL A 210 18.79 1.62 20.74
C VAL A 210 17.54 0.76 20.76
N GLU A 211 17.69 -0.48 21.20
CA GLU A 211 16.62 -1.46 21.33
C GLU A 211 16.09 -1.42 22.77
N LEU A 212 14.77 -1.50 22.94
CA LEU A 212 14.11 -1.57 24.25
C LEU A 212 13.47 -2.95 24.46
N PHE A 213 13.80 -3.58 25.58
CA PHE A 213 13.28 -4.88 26.00
C PHE A 213 12.56 -4.75 27.33
N ASP A 214 11.67 -5.70 27.64
CA ASP A 214 11.17 -5.85 29.01
C ASP A 214 12.34 -6.13 29.96
N ARG A 215 12.33 -5.50 31.14
CA ARG A 215 13.41 -5.62 32.13
C ARG A 215 13.66 -7.05 32.62
N ASP A 216 12.66 -7.93 32.56
CA ASP A 216 12.81 -9.35 32.89
C ASP A 216 13.30 -10.22 31.72
N ASP A 217 13.35 -9.69 30.48
CA ASP A 217 13.98 -10.36 29.34
C ASP A 217 15.51 -10.27 29.46
N LYS A 218 16.10 -11.32 30.05
CA LYS A 218 17.55 -11.42 30.23
C LYS A 218 18.31 -11.67 28.92
N ASN A 219 17.65 -12.26 27.93
CA ASN A 219 18.29 -12.86 26.76
C ASN A 219 18.17 -11.98 25.50
N GLU A 220 17.30 -10.96 25.53
CA GLU A 220 17.04 -10.04 24.40
C GLU A 220 16.28 -10.73 23.27
N GLU A 221 15.32 -11.58 23.67
CA GLU A 221 14.44 -12.38 22.81
C GLU A 221 13.30 -11.57 22.19
N ASP A 222 12.83 -10.49 22.84
CA ASP A 222 11.63 -9.75 22.42
C ASP A 222 11.83 -8.22 22.43
N CYS A 223 12.42 -7.69 21.35
CA CYS A 223 12.60 -6.25 21.16
C CYS A 223 11.25 -5.55 20.97
N LEU A 224 10.83 -4.75 21.95
CA LEU A 224 9.52 -4.10 21.98
C LEU A 224 9.49 -2.77 21.21
N VAL A 225 10.63 -2.08 21.15
CA VAL A 225 10.81 -0.80 20.45
C VAL A 225 12.23 -0.70 19.90
N TRP A 226 12.35 -0.22 18.67
CA TRP A 226 13.63 0.13 18.05
C TRP A 226 13.70 1.64 17.81
N ILE A 227 14.68 2.30 18.43
CA ILE A 227 15.00 3.71 18.23
C ILE A 227 16.26 3.81 17.36
N THR A 228 16.18 4.45 16.19
CA THR A 228 17.32 4.70 15.32
C THR A 228 17.67 6.18 15.31
N MET A 229 18.91 6.50 15.68
CA MET A 229 19.52 7.82 15.52
C MET A 229 20.23 7.86 14.16
N MET A 230 19.87 8.83 13.32
CA MET A 230 20.41 9.00 11.97
C MET A 230 20.73 10.47 11.67
N GLU A 231 21.49 10.70 10.61
CA GLU A 231 21.84 12.04 10.15
C GLU A 231 20.59 12.85 9.79
N LYS A 232 20.71 14.18 9.98
CA LYS A 232 19.62 15.10 9.67
C LYS A 232 19.69 15.57 8.23
N CYS A 233 18.66 15.24 7.47
CA CYS A 233 18.43 15.73 6.12
C CYS A 233 17.59 17.02 6.13
N ASP A 234 17.56 17.72 5.00
CA ASP A 234 16.66 18.86 4.84
C ASP A 234 15.19 18.46 4.80
N LYS A 235 14.31 19.45 4.97
CA LYS A 235 12.86 19.25 5.12
C LYS A 235 12.14 18.77 3.84
N ASP A 236 12.83 18.66 2.70
CA ASP A 236 12.26 18.25 1.41
C ASP A 236 12.65 16.81 1.02
N ASN A 237 11.63 15.99 0.75
CA ASN A 237 11.79 14.71 0.07
C ASN A 237 11.71 14.86 -1.45
N LEU A 238 12.26 13.93 -2.23
CA LEU A 238 12.26 14.01 -3.69
C LEU A 238 10.84 13.96 -4.28
N HIS A 239 9.86 13.31 -3.63
CA HIS A 239 8.45 13.44 -4.02
C HIS A 239 7.97 14.89 -3.90
N THR A 240 8.18 15.56 -2.77
CA THR A 240 7.83 16.97 -2.54
C THR A 240 8.51 17.85 -3.57
N ALA A 241 9.81 17.70 -3.77
CA ALA A 241 10.58 18.51 -4.71
C ALA A 241 10.13 18.33 -6.18
N LEU A 242 9.81 17.11 -6.61
CA LEU A 242 9.27 16.84 -7.95
C LEU A 242 7.82 17.33 -8.11
N LYS A 243 6.98 17.15 -7.08
CA LYS A 243 5.57 17.57 -7.04
C LYS A 243 5.42 19.09 -7.10
N HIS A 244 6.28 19.83 -6.39
CA HIS A 244 6.35 21.29 -6.44
C HIS A 244 7.25 21.81 -7.58
N ASN A 245 7.86 20.90 -8.37
CA ASN A 245 8.75 21.20 -9.49
C ASN A 245 9.87 22.19 -9.12
N THR A 246 10.49 22.00 -7.94
CA THR A 246 11.59 22.83 -7.46
C THR A 246 12.95 22.46 -8.04
N LEU A 247 13.04 21.32 -8.74
CA LEU A 247 14.28 20.80 -9.33
C LEU A 247 14.36 21.04 -10.85
N ASN A 248 15.49 21.57 -11.29
CA ASN A 248 15.91 21.69 -12.68
C ASN A 248 16.45 20.35 -13.24
N LEU A 249 16.79 20.31 -14.53
CA LEU A 249 17.21 19.07 -15.20
C LEU A 249 18.53 18.50 -14.64
N ASP A 250 19.53 19.33 -14.40
CA ASP A 250 20.85 18.86 -14.02
C ASP A 250 20.88 18.39 -12.56
N GLU A 251 20.13 19.03 -11.66
CA GLU A 251 19.82 18.50 -10.33
C GLU A 251 19.17 17.10 -10.42
N ARG A 252 18.15 16.95 -11.28
CA ARG A 252 17.48 15.65 -11.55
C ARG A 252 18.46 14.61 -12.09
N LYS A 253 19.44 15.00 -12.93
CA LYS A 253 20.50 14.10 -13.39
C LYS A 253 21.40 13.65 -12.23
N GLN A 254 21.90 14.56 -11.40
CA GLN A 254 22.75 14.19 -10.25
C GLN A 254 22.02 13.27 -9.27
N ILE A 255 20.75 13.58 -8.96
CA ILE A 255 19.90 12.73 -8.11
C ILE A 255 19.72 11.33 -8.73
N ALA A 256 19.50 11.23 -10.04
CA ALA A 256 19.39 9.94 -10.72
C ALA A 256 20.71 9.15 -10.68
N LEU A 257 21.86 9.80 -10.87
CA LEU A 257 23.18 9.18 -10.81
C LEU A 257 23.48 8.66 -9.40
N GLY A 258 23.23 9.45 -8.35
CA GLY A 258 23.45 9.05 -6.96
C GLY A 258 22.55 7.89 -6.52
N ILE A 259 21.28 7.86 -6.95
CA ILE A 259 20.39 6.71 -6.68
C ILE A 259 20.89 5.43 -7.38
N LEU A 260 21.44 5.54 -8.59
CA LEU A 260 22.04 4.38 -9.28
C LEU A 260 23.31 3.90 -8.58
N ALA A 261 24.19 4.81 -8.17
CA ALA A 261 25.40 4.49 -7.41
C ALA A 261 25.06 3.81 -6.08
N ALA A 262 24.11 4.34 -5.31
CA ALA A 262 23.60 3.72 -4.08
C ALA A 262 23.11 2.28 -4.33
N PHE A 263 22.32 2.05 -5.39
CA PHE A 263 21.83 0.71 -5.73
C PHE A 263 22.89 -0.24 -6.31
N GLU A 264 23.97 0.26 -6.89
CA GLU A 264 25.14 -0.55 -7.26
C GLU A 264 25.96 -0.93 -6.02
N TYR A 265 26.22 0.02 -5.13
CA TYR A 265 26.90 -0.23 -3.87
C TYR A 265 26.15 -1.26 -3.01
N LEU A 266 24.86 -1.01 -2.71
CA LEU A 266 24.04 -1.94 -1.90
C LEU A 266 24.01 -3.35 -2.52
N ARG A 267 23.80 -3.45 -3.85
CA ARG A 267 23.83 -4.74 -4.57
C ARG A 267 25.20 -5.42 -4.50
N SER A 268 26.31 -4.66 -4.46
CA SER A 268 27.67 -5.20 -4.37
C SER A 268 27.99 -5.82 -3.00
N ILE A 269 27.33 -5.34 -1.94
CA ILE A 269 27.40 -5.86 -0.57
C ILE A 269 26.23 -6.79 -0.21
N GLY A 270 25.52 -7.33 -1.21
CA GLY A 270 24.40 -8.26 -1.02
C GLY A 270 23.05 -7.64 -0.64
N ILE A 271 23.01 -6.37 -0.20
CA ILE A 271 21.79 -5.70 0.24
C ILE A 271 20.89 -5.32 -0.94
N THR A 272 19.63 -5.78 -0.90
CA THR A 272 18.59 -5.36 -1.85
C THR A 272 17.65 -4.36 -1.20
N HIS A 273 17.66 -3.11 -1.67
CA HIS A 273 16.68 -2.11 -1.24
C HIS A 273 15.31 -2.43 -1.86
N CYS A 274 14.45 -3.15 -1.14
CA CYS A 274 13.12 -3.57 -1.65
C CYS A 274 12.15 -2.40 -1.91
N ASP A 275 12.34 -1.28 -1.22
CA ASP A 275 11.33 -0.24 -1.07
C ASP A 275 11.64 1.03 -1.90
N LYS A 276 11.95 0.87 -3.19
CA LYS A 276 12.50 1.94 -4.07
C LYS A 276 11.44 2.97 -4.49
N LYS A 277 11.51 4.21 -4.00
CA LYS A 277 10.39 5.18 -4.15
C LYS A 277 10.76 6.64 -3.89
N PRO A 278 10.13 7.63 -4.55
CA PRO A 278 10.52 9.04 -4.45
C PRO A 278 10.49 9.69 -3.07
N HIS A 279 9.69 9.25 -2.09
CA HIS A 279 9.84 9.79 -0.72
C HIS A 279 10.93 9.05 0.09
N ASN A 280 11.42 7.86 -0.33
CA ASN A 280 12.61 7.23 0.29
C ASN A 280 13.92 7.94 -0.08
N PHE A 281 13.91 8.78 -1.10
CA PHE A 281 15.04 9.64 -1.44
C PHE A 281 14.73 11.04 -0.91
N LEU A 282 15.36 11.47 0.20
CA LEU A 282 15.34 12.90 0.54
C LEU A 282 16.40 13.62 -0.28
N LEU A 283 16.34 14.94 -0.19
CA LEU A 283 17.40 15.82 -0.63
C LEU A 283 18.03 16.38 0.64
N VAL A 284 19.30 16.09 0.87
CA VAL A 284 20.14 16.99 1.66
C VAL A 284 20.53 18.12 0.71
N ARG A 285 20.12 19.34 1.05
CA ARG A 285 20.53 20.62 0.43
C ARG A 285 21.75 21.20 1.15
N ASN A 286 22.70 20.33 1.50
CA ASN A 286 24.09 20.65 1.21
C ASN A 286 24.24 20.83 -0.32
N ASP A 287 25.47 20.99 -0.77
CA ASP A 287 25.90 20.14 -1.86
C ASP A 287 25.77 18.63 -1.42
N ASN A 288 24.59 18.01 -1.66
CA ASN A 288 24.26 16.53 -1.78
C ASN A 288 23.47 15.73 -0.67
N LEU A 289 22.24 15.27 -1.04
CA LEU A 289 21.58 13.91 -1.03
C LEU A 289 21.08 13.05 0.21
N ALA A 290 19.97 12.28 -0.01
CA ALA A 290 19.29 11.19 0.80
C ALA A 290 18.58 11.60 2.13
N GLY A 291 17.65 10.91 2.84
CA GLY A 291 16.69 9.74 2.72
C GLY A 291 15.85 9.62 4.06
N THR A 292 14.55 9.26 4.26
CA THR A 292 13.39 8.57 3.57
C THR A 292 12.01 9.18 4.07
N PRO A 293 10.72 8.66 3.94
CA PRO A 293 10.12 7.48 3.23
C PRO A 293 8.73 7.61 2.47
N GLY A 294 8.38 6.69 1.53
CA GLY A 294 7.03 6.46 0.86
C GLY A 294 6.98 6.38 -0.72
N PHE A 295 6.20 5.56 -1.50
CA PHE A 295 5.29 4.40 -1.39
C PHE A 295 5.66 3.28 -2.44
N TYR A 296 5.31 2.00 -2.23
CA TYR A 296 5.92 0.75 -2.78
C TYR A 296 6.05 0.57 -4.32
N GLY A 297 7.09 -0.13 -4.78
CA GLY A 297 6.86 -1.29 -5.67
C GLY A 297 7.22 -1.28 -7.17
N ASN A 298 7.94 -0.31 -7.75
CA ASN A 298 8.47 -0.47 -9.13
C ASN A 298 9.62 0.50 -9.47
N GLU A 299 10.29 0.30 -10.60
CA GLU A 299 11.32 1.22 -11.14
C GLU A 299 10.77 2.61 -11.54
N ASN A 300 9.46 2.82 -11.43
CA ASN A 300 8.73 4.03 -11.79
C ASN A 300 9.30 5.32 -11.18
N TYR A 301 10.03 5.25 -10.05
CA TYR A 301 10.73 6.40 -9.45
C TYR A 301 11.54 7.20 -10.48
N PHE A 302 12.17 6.49 -11.43
CA PHE A 302 13.02 7.08 -12.47
C PHE A 302 12.24 7.96 -13.46
N TYR A 303 10.96 7.65 -13.71
CA TYR A 303 10.09 8.45 -14.58
C TYR A 303 9.66 9.76 -13.93
N TYR A 304 9.40 9.76 -12.60
CA TYR A 304 9.09 11.00 -11.87
C TYR A 304 10.28 11.96 -11.90
N ILE A 305 11.52 11.47 -11.87
CA ILE A 305 12.72 12.31 -11.95
C ILE A 305 12.77 13.09 -13.27
N PHE A 306 12.47 12.45 -14.41
CA PHE A 306 12.68 13.07 -15.74
C PHE A 306 11.43 13.65 -16.42
N CYS A 307 10.26 13.57 -15.78
CA CYS A 307 9.02 14.20 -16.24
C CYS A 307 8.62 15.39 -15.35
N ASP A 308 7.74 16.26 -15.84
CA ASP A 308 6.91 17.05 -14.93
C ASP A 308 5.91 16.15 -14.20
N TRP A 309 5.46 16.58 -13.02
CA TRP A 309 4.64 15.77 -12.13
C TRP A 309 3.40 15.18 -12.80
N ILE A 310 2.59 16.00 -13.48
CA ILE A 310 1.35 15.57 -14.14
C ILE A 310 1.67 14.71 -15.36
N THR A 311 2.72 15.05 -16.11
CA THR A 311 3.19 14.25 -17.25
C THR A 311 3.58 12.83 -16.83
N CYS A 312 4.25 12.64 -15.69
CA CYS A 312 4.61 11.30 -15.22
C CYS A 312 3.37 10.42 -14.98
N TRP A 313 2.40 10.92 -14.21
CA TRP A 313 1.14 10.21 -13.95
C TRP A 313 0.36 9.92 -15.25
N SER A 314 0.41 10.84 -16.21
CA SER A 314 -0.24 10.68 -17.53
C SER A 314 0.41 9.56 -18.34
N LEU A 315 1.74 9.59 -18.50
CA LEU A 315 2.48 8.58 -19.27
C LEU A 315 2.39 7.18 -18.64
N LEU A 316 2.29 7.08 -17.31
CA LEU A 316 2.19 5.82 -16.58
C LEU A 316 0.77 5.23 -16.55
N TYR A 317 -0.27 6.05 -16.31
CA TYR A 317 -1.61 5.55 -15.94
C TYR A 317 -2.77 6.06 -16.80
N GLN A 318 -2.56 7.00 -17.73
CA GLN A 318 -3.62 7.39 -18.66
C GLN A 318 -3.79 6.32 -19.75
N PRO A 319 -4.98 5.71 -19.91
CA PRO A 319 -5.24 4.85 -21.06
C PRO A 319 -5.23 5.69 -22.35
N ILE A 320 -4.54 5.20 -23.37
CA ILE A 320 -4.40 5.88 -24.66
C ILE A 320 -4.82 5.02 -25.84
N ASP A 321 -5.38 5.68 -26.85
CA ASP A 321 -5.56 5.17 -28.21
C ASP A 321 -4.30 5.44 -29.07
N ASP A 322 -4.23 4.85 -30.26
CA ASP A 322 -3.08 4.99 -31.16
C ASP A 322 -2.87 6.43 -31.65
N SER A 323 -3.92 7.25 -31.74
CA SER A 323 -3.83 8.66 -32.15
C SER A 323 -3.14 9.50 -31.06
N LYS A 324 -3.55 9.33 -29.80
CA LYS A 324 -2.85 9.91 -28.64
C LYS A 324 -1.42 9.38 -28.53
N ARG A 325 -1.20 8.07 -28.77
CA ARG A 325 0.13 7.47 -28.74
C ARG A 325 1.07 8.11 -29.77
N LEU A 326 0.64 8.23 -31.03
CA LEU A 326 1.40 8.88 -32.10
C LEU A 326 1.68 10.38 -31.82
N ARG A 327 0.80 11.08 -31.08
CA ARG A 327 1.07 12.45 -30.62
C ARG A 327 2.15 12.50 -29.53
N ILE A 328 2.08 11.61 -28.53
CA ILE A 328 3.09 11.50 -27.47
C ILE A 328 4.46 11.07 -28.06
N GLU A 329 4.48 10.10 -28.97
CA GLU A 329 5.71 9.65 -29.64
C GLU A 329 6.45 10.77 -30.39
N LYS A 330 5.71 11.69 -31.04
CA LYS A 330 6.29 12.87 -31.69
C LYS A 330 6.99 13.80 -30.68
N ILE A 331 6.37 14.04 -29.52
CA ILE A 331 6.92 14.88 -28.45
C ILE A 331 8.16 14.21 -27.82
N ILE A 332 8.07 12.92 -27.47
CA ILE A 332 9.18 12.15 -26.92
C ILE A 332 10.36 12.08 -27.92
N LYS A 333 10.08 12.03 -29.23
CA LYS A 333 11.10 12.09 -30.28
C LYS A 333 11.74 13.47 -30.42
N SER A 334 11.00 14.57 -30.29
CA SER A 334 11.58 15.93 -30.35
C SER A 334 12.41 16.28 -29.12
N LEU A 335 12.13 15.67 -27.96
CA LEU A 335 12.90 15.84 -26.72
C LEU A 335 14.13 14.93 -26.59
N ASN A 336 14.42 14.10 -27.61
CA ASN A 336 15.46 13.06 -27.57
C ASN A 336 15.30 12.07 -26.39
N ALA A 337 14.06 11.75 -26.03
CA ALA A 337 13.72 10.96 -24.85
C ALA A 337 13.25 9.53 -25.20
N GLN A 338 13.45 9.06 -26.44
CA GLN A 338 12.87 7.82 -26.98
C GLN A 338 13.24 6.57 -26.17
N LYS A 339 14.43 6.55 -25.54
CA LYS A 339 14.88 5.43 -24.70
C LYS A 339 14.01 5.20 -23.45
N ILE A 340 13.22 6.20 -22.99
CA ILE A 340 12.38 6.13 -21.77
C ILE A 340 11.47 4.89 -21.72
N VAL A 341 10.92 4.49 -22.88
CA VAL A 341 10.02 3.34 -23.01
C VAL A 341 10.74 2.01 -22.78
N SER A 342 12.06 1.95 -23.00
CA SER A 342 12.87 0.74 -22.81
C SER A 342 13.51 0.62 -21.41
N LEU A 343 13.17 1.54 -20.51
CA LEU A 343 13.62 1.54 -19.10
C LEU A 343 12.71 0.71 -18.17
N SER A 344 11.48 0.40 -18.56
CA SER A 344 10.48 -0.34 -17.74
C SER A 344 10.72 -1.86 -17.68
N SER A 345 11.74 -2.37 -18.38
CA SER A 345 11.77 -3.75 -18.86
C SER A 345 13.05 -4.49 -18.48
N ALA A 346 13.10 -4.92 -17.21
CA ALA A 346 13.93 -6.02 -16.72
C ALA A 346 13.25 -6.70 -15.51
N PRO A 347 12.87 -7.99 -15.58
CA PRO A 347 12.53 -8.76 -14.38
C PRO A 347 13.78 -8.92 -13.51
N MET A 348 13.64 -8.85 -12.17
CA MET A 348 14.79 -8.85 -11.24
C MET A 348 15.43 -10.25 -11.02
N LEU A 349 15.43 -11.09 -12.06
CA LEU A 349 15.82 -12.50 -12.03
C LEU A 349 17.06 -12.76 -12.90
N ASN A 350 18.20 -12.21 -12.48
CA ASN A 350 19.51 -12.68 -12.96
C ASN A 350 20.66 -12.46 -11.95
N LEU A 351 20.45 -12.92 -10.71
CA LEU A 351 21.44 -12.97 -9.61
C LEU A 351 22.70 -13.84 -9.91
N LYS A 352 22.86 -14.34 -11.14
CA LYS A 352 24.02 -15.13 -11.60
C LYS A 352 24.91 -14.39 -12.61
N SER A 353 24.61 -13.13 -12.94
CA SER A 353 25.51 -12.33 -13.79
C SER A 353 26.76 -11.90 -13.04
N LYS A 354 27.95 -12.22 -13.56
CA LYS A 354 29.24 -11.72 -13.07
C LYS A 354 29.57 -10.29 -13.54
N SER A 355 28.65 -9.60 -14.23
CA SER A 355 28.84 -8.22 -14.67
C SER A 355 28.74 -7.24 -13.51
N THR A 356 29.75 -6.39 -13.31
CA THR A 356 29.81 -5.42 -12.21
C THR A 356 28.65 -4.43 -12.19
N ILE A 357 28.07 -4.13 -13.36
CA ILE A 357 26.90 -3.25 -13.55
C ILE A 357 25.80 -4.04 -14.29
N PRO A 358 24.52 -3.98 -13.88
CA PRO A 358 23.42 -4.62 -14.60
C PRO A 358 23.06 -3.87 -15.89
N ARG A 359 22.57 -4.61 -16.92
CA ARG A 359 22.16 -4.02 -18.20
C ARG A 359 21.05 -2.96 -18.08
N GLU A 360 20.21 -3.03 -17.06
CA GLU A 360 19.17 -2.02 -16.78
C GLU A 360 19.76 -0.66 -16.35
N HIS A 361 20.89 -0.64 -15.64
CA HIS A 361 21.57 0.57 -15.17
C HIS A 361 22.27 1.27 -16.34
N ILE A 362 22.93 0.52 -17.23
CA ILE A 362 23.60 1.04 -18.44
C ILE A 362 22.62 1.88 -19.30
N LYS A 363 21.42 1.35 -19.57
CA LYS A 363 20.36 2.09 -20.30
C LYS A 363 19.97 3.41 -19.61
N LYS A 364 19.96 3.44 -18.27
CA LYS A 364 19.62 4.62 -17.48
C LYS A 364 20.74 5.66 -17.54
N TYR A 365 22.01 5.26 -17.43
CA TYR A 365 23.16 6.14 -17.64
C TYR A 365 23.18 6.76 -19.06
N GLU A 366 22.95 5.95 -20.10
CA GLU A 366 22.79 6.46 -21.47
C GLU A 366 21.68 7.52 -21.57
N PHE A 367 20.50 7.23 -21.01
CA PHE A 367 19.37 8.17 -21.03
C PHE A 367 19.64 9.46 -20.24
N ILE A 368 20.30 9.39 -19.07
CA ILE A 368 20.71 10.56 -18.27
C ILE A 368 21.63 11.47 -19.09
N ASN A 369 22.55 10.90 -19.87
CA ASN A 369 23.46 11.67 -20.72
C ASN A 369 22.74 12.25 -21.96
N GLU A 370 21.81 11.50 -22.57
CA GLU A 370 21.12 11.88 -23.81
C GLU A 370 19.93 12.84 -23.65
N ILE A 371 19.28 12.87 -22.48
CA ILE A 371 18.12 13.74 -22.23
C ILE A 371 18.55 15.22 -22.08
N LYS A 372 17.83 16.11 -22.77
CA LYS A 372 18.15 17.55 -22.86
C LYS A 372 17.15 18.47 -22.18
N GLN A 373 15.95 18.00 -21.86
CA GLN A 373 14.88 18.77 -21.22
C GLN A 373 14.02 17.84 -20.35
N ILE A 374 13.37 18.39 -19.32
CA ILE A 374 12.35 17.67 -18.53
C ILE A 374 11.15 17.38 -19.45
N ILE A 375 10.65 16.14 -19.43
CA ILE A 375 9.56 15.71 -20.30
C ILE A 375 8.24 16.31 -19.81
N LYS A 376 7.64 17.16 -20.65
CA LYS A 376 6.38 17.85 -20.38
C LYS A 376 5.45 17.72 -21.58
N LEU A 377 4.28 17.15 -21.35
CA LEU A 377 3.21 17.08 -22.36
C LEU A 377 2.47 18.42 -22.47
N PRO A 378 1.84 18.70 -23.62
CA PRO A 378 0.69 19.60 -23.73
C PRO A 378 -0.45 19.18 -22.80
N ASP A 379 -1.29 20.12 -22.36
CA ASP A 379 -2.32 19.84 -21.35
C ASP A 379 -3.49 18.98 -21.91
N GLU A 380 -3.76 19.02 -23.21
CA GLU A 380 -4.74 18.14 -23.87
C GLU A 380 -4.27 16.69 -24.06
N LEU A 381 -3.03 16.39 -23.65
CA LEU A 381 -2.43 15.05 -23.60
C LEU A 381 -2.13 14.59 -22.17
N LYS A 382 -2.60 15.30 -21.15
CA LYS A 382 -2.45 14.93 -19.74
C LYS A 382 -3.72 14.32 -19.16
N LEU A 383 -3.57 13.74 -17.97
CA LEU A 383 -4.66 13.61 -17.01
C LEU A 383 -5.09 15.00 -16.49
N ALA A 384 -6.39 15.15 -16.25
CA ALA A 384 -6.91 16.32 -15.55
C ALA A 384 -6.29 16.42 -14.13
N LYS A 385 -6.07 17.65 -13.64
CA LYS A 385 -5.31 17.89 -12.39
C LYS A 385 -6.00 17.28 -11.17
N GLU A 386 -7.32 17.13 -11.25
CA GLU A 386 -8.24 16.58 -10.24
C GLU A 386 -8.12 15.05 -10.15
N VAL A 387 -7.64 14.39 -11.22
CA VAL A 387 -7.44 12.94 -11.29
C VAL A 387 -6.07 12.53 -10.70
N VAL A 388 -5.08 13.41 -10.73
CA VAL A 388 -3.73 13.09 -10.23
C VAL A 388 -3.68 12.83 -8.71
N PRO A 389 -4.37 13.58 -7.83
CA PRO A 389 -4.58 13.19 -6.43
C PRO A 389 -5.20 11.80 -6.25
N ASN A 390 -5.99 11.33 -7.23
CA ASN A 390 -6.58 9.99 -7.24
C ASN A 390 -5.60 8.88 -7.63
N LEU A 391 -4.36 9.23 -7.97
CA LEU A 391 -3.26 8.30 -8.26
C LEU A 391 -2.08 8.43 -7.29
N ILE A 392 -1.87 9.61 -6.69
CA ILE A 392 -0.74 9.92 -5.80
C ILE A 392 -0.73 9.10 -4.51
N LYS A 393 -1.88 9.00 -3.86
CA LYS A 393 -2.00 8.27 -2.60
C LYS A 393 -2.05 6.78 -2.94
N SER A 394 -1.07 6.00 -2.51
CA SER A 394 -1.08 4.54 -2.53
C SER A 394 -0.60 4.06 -1.16
N CYS A 395 -1.57 3.70 -0.31
CA CYS A 395 -1.31 3.58 1.13
C CYS A 395 -0.28 2.49 1.45
N GLN A 396 0.45 2.63 2.57
CA GLN A 396 1.42 1.63 3.00
C GLN A 396 0.75 0.28 3.20
N MET A 397 1.48 -0.81 2.93
CA MET A 397 0.94 -2.17 2.92
C MET A 397 0.86 -2.75 4.35
N SER A 398 0.14 -2.06 5.24
CA SER A 398 -0.20 -2.45 6.61
C SER A 398 -1.21 -3.60 6.64
N SER A 399 -0.90 -4.67 5.89
CA SER A 399 -1.66 -5.90 5.64
C SER A 399 -3.06 -5.71 5.04
N ILE A 400 -3.24 -6.16 3.79
CA ILE A 400 -4.55 -6.48 3.19
C ILE A 400 -5.06 -7.80 3.80
N ASN A 401 -5.25 -7.79 5.13
CA ASN A 401 -5.93 -8.83 5.89
C ASN A 401 -7.40 -8.43 6.04
N LEU A 402 -8.10 -8.48 4.90
CA LEU A 402 -9.47 -8.04 4.72
C LEU A 402 -10.47 -8.86 5.55
N HIS A 403 -10.70 -8.46 6.81
CA HIS A 403 -11.86 -8.90 7.60
C HIS A 403 -13.15 -8.21 7.10
N LEU A 404 -13.57 -8.55 5.88
CA LEU A 404 -14.84 -8.15 5.26
C LEU A 404 -16.07 -8.69 6.03
N HIS A 405 -15.86 -9.65 6.93
CA HIS A 405 -16.87 -10.29 7.76
C HIS A 405 -17.27 -9.46 8.99
N LYS A 406 -17.91 -8.31 8.75
CA LYS A 406 -18.82 -7.67 9.72
C LYS A 406 -20.22 -7.43 9.13
N VAL A 407 -20.70 -8.38 8.32
CA VAL A 407 -22.12 -8.44 7.92
C VAL A 407 -22.94 -9.03 9.07
N LYS A 408 -23.79 -8.21 9.68
CA LYS A 408 -25.07 -8.70 10.22
C LYS A 408 -26.18 -8.24 9.26
N ASN A 409 -26.88 -9.23 8.71
CA ASN A 409 -28.14 -9.05 8.00
C ASN A 409 -29.22 -8.47 8.96
N GLU A 410 -30.36 -7.96 8.53
CA GLU A 410 -31.15 -8.36 7.35
C GLU A 410 -31.97 -7.16 6.80
N HIS A 411 -32.24 -7.13 5.48
CA HIS A 411 -33.11 -6.13 4.80
C HIS A 411 -32.89 -4.64 5.18
N MET A 412 -31.68 -4.12 4.93
CA MET A 412 -31.32 -2.69 4.90
C MET A 412 -31.38 -1.86 6.20
N GLN A 413 -31.97 -2.34 7.30
CA GLN A 413 -32.02 -1.55 8.55
C GLN A 413 -30.69 -1.46 9.33
N HIS A 414 -29.69 -2.27 8.96
CA HIS A 414 -28.40 -2.37 9.66
C HIS A 414 -27.17 -2.29 8.73
N LEU A 415 -27.29 -1.60 7.60
CA LEU A 415 -26.10 -0.94 7.05
C LEU A 415 -25.74 0.20 8.03
N THR A 416 -24.78 -0.06 8.92
CA THR A 416 -24.10 1.05 9.61
C THR A 416 -23.53 1.99 8.55
N GLU A 417 -23.50 3.29 8.88
CA GLU A 417 -22.96 4.34 8.01
C GLU A 417 -21.68 3.82 7.32
N ASN A 418 -20.75 3.26 8.12
CA ASN A 418 -19.49 2.57 7.78
C ASN A 418 -19.42 1.79 6.45
N VAL A 419 -20.48 1.10 6.01
CA VAL A 419 -20.44 0.33 4.74
C VAL A 419 -20.59 1.23 3.51
N LEU A 420 -21.32 2.35 3.66
CA LEU A 420 -21.40 3.45 2.70
C LEU A 420 -20.36 4.56 3.02
N ASP A 421 -19.85 4.57 4.25
CA ASP A 421 -18.69 5.35 4.74
C ASP A 421 -17.33 4.77 4.32
N GLN A 422 -17.31 4.08 3.18
CA GLN A 422 -16.28 4.37 2.17
C GLN A 422 -16.42 5.82 1.66
N LYS A 423 -16.56 6.81 2.57
CA LYS A 423 -17.47 7.98 2.45
C LYS A 423 -17.19 8.84 1.22
N TRP A 424 -15.94 8.79 0.73
CA TRP A 424 -15.53 9.34 -0.55
C TRP A 424 -14.57 8.44 -1.36
N SER A 425 -14.21 7.23 -0.87
CA SER A 425 -13.07 6.45 -1.40
C SER A 425 -13.39 5.56 -2.62
N ARG A 426 -14.67 5.25 -2.86
CA ARG A 426 -15.13 4.46 -4.03
C ARG A 426 -14.34 3.16 -4.26
N LEU A 427 -13.95 2.44 -3.22
CA LEU A 427 -13.25 1.16 -3.34
C LEU A 427 -14.17 0.05 -3.90
N CYS A 428 -15.48 0.25 -3.82
CA CYS A 428 -16.51 -0.48 -4.54
C CYS A 428 -16.24 -0.65 -6.06
N VAL A 429 -15.60 0.31 -6.73
CA VAL A 429 -15.31 0.20 -8.19
C VAL A 429 -14.31 -0.93 -8.50
N PRO A 430 -13.05 -0.93 -7.99
CA PRO A 430 -12.13 -2.04 -8.22
C PRO A 430 -12.62 -3.35 -7.58
N ILE A 431 -13.35 -3.30 -6.46
CA ILE A 431 -14.03 -4.47 -5.86
C ILE A 431 -14.98 -5.13 -6.87
N ALA A 432 -15.86 -4.35 -7.49
CA ALA A 432 -16.82 -4.84 -8.47
C ALA A 432 -16.10 -5.39 -9.73
N LEU A 433 -15.05 -4.71 -10.20
CA LEU A 433 -14.29 -5.15 -11.36
C LEU A 433 -13.43 -6.39 -11.10
N THR A 434 -12.95 -6.63 -9.88
CA THR A 434 -12.28 -7.88 -9.49
C THR A 434 -13.17 -9.08 -9.76
N GLU A 435 -14.43 -9.08 -9.32
CA GLU A 435 -15.35 -10.20 -9.56
C GLU A 435 -15.66 -10.41 -11.05
N LEU A 436 -15.78 -9.33 -11.83
CA LEU A 436 -15.93 -9.40 -13.29
C LEU A 436 -14.70 -10.06 -13.95
N ILE A 437 -13.50 -9.73 -13.50
CA ILE A 437 -12.25 -10.35 -13.94
C ILE A 437 -12.21 -11.84 -13.53
N ARG A 438 -12.52 -12.17 -12.27
CA ARG A 438 -12.56 -13.57 -11.80
C ARG A 438 -13.57 -14.41 -12.58
N TYR A 439 -14.75 -13.87 -12.86
CA TYR A 439 -15.73 -14.53 -13.72
C TYR A 439 -15.16 -14.77 -15.13
N ALA A 440 -14.51 -13.77 -15.74
CA ALA A 440 -13.96 -13.90 -17.08
C ALA A 440 -12.79 -14.91 -17.15
N ILE A 441 -11.89 -14.92 -16.15
CA ILE A 441 -10.83 -15.93 -16.00
C ILE A 441 -11.43 -17.34 -15.97
N LYS A 442 -12.47 -17.55 -15.16
CA LYS A 442 -13.12 -18.85 -15.00
C LYS A 442 -13.95 -19.31 -16.20
N ASN A 443 -14.64 -18.40 -16.88
CA ASN A 443 -15.65 -18.77 -17.89
C ASN A 443 -15.20 -18.48 -19.34
N ASP A 444 -14.57 -17.33 -19.59
CA ASP A 444 -14.07 -17.01 -20.93
C ASP A 444 -12.76 -17.75 -21.23
N LEU A 445 -11.84 -17.80 -20.25
CA LEU A 445 -10.54 -18.47 -20.38
C LEU A 445 -10.50 -19.91 -19.84
N LYS A 446 -11.60 -20.37 -19.21
CA LYS A 446 -11.76 -21.72 -18.65
C LYS A 446 -10.66 -22.13 -17.65
N TYR A 447 -10.05 -21.16 -16.97
CA TYR A 447 -8.96 -21.41 -16.03
C TYR A 447 -9.49 -21.81 -14.64
N VAL A 448 -8.70 -22.64 -13.93
CA VAL A 448 -8.96 -23.05 -12.55
C VAL A 448 -7.75 -22.68 -11.69
N ASP A 449 -7.96 -21.75 -10.77
CA ASP A 449 -6.93 -21.24 -9.87
C ASP A 449 -6.69 -22.20 -8.69
N ASN A 450 -5.99 -23.31 -8.96
CA ASN A 450 -5.69 -24.33 -7.93
C ASN A 450 -4.70 -23.81 -6.88
N ASP A 451 -3.75 -22.98 -7.30
CA ASP A 451 -2.63 -22.51 -6.49
C ASP A 451 -2.97 -21.23 -5.68
N ASN A 452 -4.15 -20.65 -5.91
CA ASN A 452 -4.63 -19.40 -5.30
C ASN A 452 -3.75 -18.18 -5.67
N GLU A 453 -3.31 -18.11 -6.94
CA GLU A 453 -2.53 -16.99 -7.48
C GLU A 453 -3.44 -15.87 -8.05
N TYR A 454 -4.74 -16.13 -8.19
CA TYR A 454 -5.74 -15.25 -8.79
C TYR A 454 -6.96 -15.05 -7.86
N THR A 455 -6.72 -14.99 -6.55
CA THR A 455 -7.77 -14.70 -5.56
C THR A 455 -8.29 -13.26 -5.69
N THR A 456 -9.45 -13.03 -5.07
CA THR A 456 -10.04 -11.70 -4.90
C THR A 456 -9.06 -10.70 -4.31
N GLU A 457 -8.33 -11.06 -3.25
CA GLU A 457 -7.37 -10.19 -2.58
C GLU A 457 -6.17 -9.83 -3.49
N ILE A 458 -5.63 -10.81 -4.23
CA ILE A 458 -4.48 -10.58 -5.12
C ILE A 458 -4.88 -9.71 -6.32
N ILE A 459 -5.98 -10.02 -6.99
CA ILE A 459 -6.45 -9.22 -8.15
C ILE A 459 -6.84 -7.80 -7.70
N LEU A 460 -7.54 -7.65 -6.57
CA LEU A 460 -7.87 -6.34 -6.02
C LEU A 460 -6.60 -5.52 -5.74
N THR A 461 -5.58 -6.14 -5.13
CA THR A 461 -4.28 -5.49 -4.87
C THR A 461 -3.59 -5.07 -6.16
N GLU A 462 -3.62 -5.89 -7.21
CA GLU A 462 -3.03 -5.53 -8.50
C GLU A 462 -3.76 -4.33 -9.13
N LEU A 463 -5.10 -4.32 -9.05
CA LEU A 463 -5.92 -3.20 -9.52
C LEU A 463 -5.61 -1.90 -8.77
N THR A 464 -5.57 -1.94 -7.43
CA THR A 464 -5.42 -0.75 -6.57
C THR A 464 -3.99 -0.29 -6.31
N MET A 465 -2.97 -1.11 -6.59
CA MET A 465 -1.57 -0.78 -6.31
C MET A 465 -0.68 -0.69 -7.56
N LYS A 466 -1.02 -1.36 -8.68
CA LYS A 466 -0.21 -1.35 -9.92
C LYS A 466 -0.93 -0.83 -11.15
N VAL A 467 -2.16 -1.31 -11.40
CA VAL A 467 -2.92 -0.96 -12.61
C VAL A 467 -3.36 0.51 -12.56
N TYR A 468 -4.05 0.90 -11.49
CA TYR A 468 -4.46 2.29 -11.23
C TYR A 468 -4.22 2.57 -9.74
N PRO A 469 -2.98 2.90 -9.33
CA PRO A 469 -2.57 3.03 -7.94
C PRO A 469 -3.47 4.01 -7.18
N ARG A 470 -3.91 3.64 -5.98
CA ARG A 470 -4.95 4.39 -5.26
C ARG A 470 -4.88 4.19 -3.75
N SER A 471 -5.51 5.09 -3.00
CA SER A 471 -5.55 5.01 -1.54
C SER A 471 -6.48 3.90 -1.10
N MET A 472 -5.99 3.13 -0.12
CA MET A 472 -6.79 2.16 0.62
C MET A 472 -7.41 2.82 1.87
N ALA A 473 -7.58 4.15 1.88
CA ALA A 473 -8.35 4.85 2.93
C ALA A 473 -9.78 4.30 3.04
N GLY A 474 -10.19 3.94 4.27
CA GLY A 474 -11.38 3.15 4.54
C GLY A 474 -11.16 1.61 4.56
N LEU A 475 -9.96 1.14 4.22
CA LEU A 475 -9.48 -0.25 4.41
C LEU A 475 -8.12 -0.33 5.14
N ASN A 476 -7.41 0.80 5.32
CA ASN A 476 -6.18 0.88 6.08
C ASN A 476 -6.46 0.67 7.59
N ARG A 477 -5.70 -0.24 8.21
CA ARG A 477 -5.75 -0.62 9.64
C ARG A 477 -5.30 0.46 10.63
N ASN A 478 -4.76 1.58 10.15
CA ASN A 478 -4.53 2.80 10.92
C ASN A 478 -4.69 3.99 9.95
N PRO A 479 -5.93 4.46 9.70
CA PRO A 479 -6.18 5.56 8.78
C PRO A 479 -5.67 6.87 9.40
N ASN A 480 -4.82 7.59 8.67
CA ASN A 480 -4.38 8.91 9.11
C ASN A 480 -5.60 9.84 9.20
N ILE A 481 -5.89 10.36 10.39
CA ILE A 481 -7.04 11.23 10.65
C ILE A 481 -7.07 12.51 9.78
N ASN A 482 -5.93 12.87 9.19
CA ASN A 482 -5.79 14.00 8.25
C ASN A 482 -6.02 13.61 6.78
N GLU A 483 -6.28 12.33 6.45
CA GLU A 483 -6.56 11.87 5.08
C GLU A 483 -8.01 12.17 4.66
N ILE A 484 -8.34 13.46 4.57
CA ILE A 484 -9.70 13.96 4.32
C ILE A 484 -10.15 13.88 2.85
N ASP A 485 -9.24 13.96 1.89
CA ASP A 485 -9.56 13.76 0.47
C ASP A 485 -9.40 12.29 0.07
N PHE A 486 -10.52 11.65 -0.26
CA PHE A 486 -10.54 10.30 -0.81
C PHE A 486 -10.93 10.35 -2.31
N GLN A 487 -10.69 9.24 -3.01
CA GLN A 487 -10.43 9.30 -4.44
C GLN A 487 -11.62 8.93 -5.30
N LYS A 488 -12.13 9.90 -6.05
CA LYS A 488 -13.22 9.73 -7.01
C LYS A 488 -12.72 9.06 -8.29
N ASN A 489 -12.84 7.73 -8.38
CA ASN A 489 -12.74 7.01 -9.64
C ASN A 489 -14.15 6.72 -10.20
N ASP A 490 -14.28 6.60 -11.52
CA ASP A 490 -15.47 6.08 -12.18
C ASP A 490 -15.17 4.70 -12.79
N VAL A 491 -16.23 3.93 -13.09
CA VAL A 491 -16.06 2.56 -13.59
C VAL A 491 -15.47 2.50 -15.00
N VAL A 492 -15.70 3.52 -15.84
CA VAL A 492 -15.19 3.57 -17.23
C VAL A 492 -13.70 3.84 -17.22
N THR A 493 -13.20 4.81 -16.45
CA THR A 493 -11.76 5.09 -16.34
C THR A 493 -10.96 3.85 -15.92
N LEU A 494 -11.45 3.07 -14.95
CA LEU A 494 -10.75 1.85 -14.53
C LEU A 494 -10.89 0.71 -15.57
N LEU A 495 -12.06 0.52 -16.18
CA LEU A 495 -12.24 -0.44 -17.27
C LEU A 495 -11.34 -0.12 -18.49
N GLU A 496 -11.22 1.15 -18.85
CA GLU A 496 -10.29 1.61 -19.88
C GLU A 496 -8.84 1.32 -19.51
N ARG A 497 -8.42 1.58 -18.27
CA ARG A 497 -7.05 1.28 -17.82
C ARG A 497 -6.76 -0.23 -17.77
N ILE A 498 -7.76 -1.06 -17.45
CA ILE A 498 -7.66 -2.52 -17.50
C ILE A 498 -7.48 -3.00 -18.95
N CYS A 499 -8.29 -2.51 -19.89
CA CYS A 499 -8.30 -3.01 -21.26
C CYS A 499 -7.22 -2.38 -22.17
N LYS A 500 -6.85 -1.11 -21.93
CA LYS A 500 -5.93 -0.32 -22.78
C LYS A 500 -4.55 -0.18 -22.15
N LYS A 501 -3.55 -0.04 -23.00
CA LYS A 501 -2.18 0.32 -22.61
C LYS A 501 -2.08 1.81 -22.29
N THR A 502 -1.02 2.19 -21.59
CA THR A 502 -0.63 3.60 -21.41
C THR A 502 0.57 3.89 -22.31
N TYR A 503 1.31 4.99 -22.10
CA TYR A 503 2.53 5.21 -22.88
C TYR A 503 3.68 4.32 -22.41
N LEU A 504 3.85 4.18 -21.10
CA LEU A 504 4.96 3.44 -20.48
C LEU A 504 4.59 2.02 -20.02
N ASN A 505 3.30 1.74 -19.77
CA ASN A 505 2.83 0.47 -19.22
C ASN A 505 1.94 -0.34 -20.18
N GLU A 506 1.96 -1.66 -20.01
CA GLU A 506 0.99 -2.57 -20.63
C GLU A 506 -0.43 -2.38 -20.07
N SER A 507 -1.39 -3.13 -20.61
CA SER A 507 -2.78 -3.09 -20.15
C SER A 507 -2.88 -3.60 -18.71
N GLY A 508 -3.86 -3.13 -17.94
CA GLY A 508 -4.09 -3.66 -16.60
C GLY A 508 -4.42 -5.16 -16.62
N TRP A 509 -5.04 -5.63 -17.70
CA TRP A 509 -5.21 -7.05 -17.96
C TRP A 509 -3.87 -7.78 -18.15
N ASP A 510 -2.94 -7.26 -18.97
CA ASP A 510 -1.60 -7.87 -19.12
C ASP A 510 -0.82 -7.94 -17.80
N MET A 511 -1.05 -6.99 -16.88
CA MET A 511 -0.47 -7.01 -15.53
C MET A 511 -1.09 -8.14 -14.69
N VAL A 512 -2.42 -8.16 -14.54
CA VAL A 512 -3.14 -9.22 -13.82
C VAL A 512 -2.82 -10.60 -14.39
N ARG A 513 -2.86 -10.76 -15.72
CA ARG A 513 -2.59 -12.01 -16.43
C ARG A 513 -1.21 -12.60 -16.11
N LYS A 514 -0.22 -11.77 -15.74
CA LYS A 514 1.16 -12.14 -15.40
C LYS A 514 1.43 -12.21 -13.88
N LEU A 515 0.41 -12.26 -13.04
CA LEU A 515 0.57 -12.41 -11.57
C LEU A 515 1.32 -13.70 -11.21
N SER A 516 0.91 -14.84 -11.77
CA SER A 516 1.66 -16.09 -11.63
C SER A 516 2.96 -16.04 -12.42
N TYR A 517 4.07 -16.38 -11.76
CA TYR A 517 5.37 -16.53 -12.42
C TYR A 517 5.53 -17.89 -13.11
N PHE A 518 4.93 -18.94 -12.56
CA PHE A 518 5.09 -20.32 -13.04
C PHE A 518 3.97 -20.74 -14.00
N ASN A 519 2.73 -20.34 -13.72
CA ASN A 519 1.50 -20.66 -14.45
C ASN A 519 0.77 -19.40 -14.98
N PRO A 520 1.44 -18.46 -15.68
CA PRO A 520 0.82 -17.21 -16.15
C PRO A 520 -0.35 -17.49 -17.10
N LEU A 521 -1.46 -16.75 -16.91
CA LEU A 521 -2.70 -16.96 -17.63
C LEU A 521 -2.54 -16.88 -19.17
N PRO A 522 -3.27 -17.72 -19.94
CA PRO A 522 -3.19 -17.77 -21.40
C PRO A 522 -3.33 -16.39 -22.04
N LYS A 523 -2.45 -16.12 -23.03
CA LYS A 523 -2.42 -14.85 -23.75
C LYS A 523 -3.81 -14.56 -24.33
N SER A 524 -4.37 -13.44 -23.94
CA SER A 524 -5.76 -13.05 -24.20
C SER A 524 -5.88 -11.54 -24.24
N SER A 525 -6.84 -11.04 -25.01
CA SER A 525 -7.26 -9.64 -25.00
C SER A 525 -8.35 -9.41 -23.96
N CYS A 526 -8.45 -8.17 -23.47
CA CYS A 526 -9.53 -7.74 -22.59
C CYS A 526 -10.28 -6.59 -23.24
N THR A 527 -11.61 -6.68 -23.23
CA THR A 527 -12.52 -5.65 -23.73
C THR A 527 -13.66 -5.46 -22.74
N PHE A 528 -14.39 -4.36 -22.85
CA PHE A 528 -15.61 -4.14 -22.09
C PHE A 528 -16.70 -3.56 -22.98
N ARG A 529 -17.97 -3.81 -22.64
CA ARG A 529 -19.13 -3.23 -23.32
C ARG A 529 -20.01 -2.49 -22.33
N LYS A 530 -20.47 -1.31 -22.74
CA LYS A 530 -21.53 -0.56 -22.05
C LYS A 530 -22.87 -1.06 -22.57
N VAL A 531 -23.67 -1.66 -21.69
CA VAL A 531 -25.05 -2.07 -21.98
C VAL A 531 -26.02 -1.13 -21.27
N LYS A 532 -27.26 -1.03 -21.75
CA LYS A 532 -28.32 -0.26 -21.08
C LYS A 532 -29.31 -1.23 -20.43
N LEU A 533 -29.61 -1.01 -19.15
CA LEU A 533 -30.61 -1.75 -18.38
C LEU A 533 -32.03 -1.34 -18.83
N HIS A 534 -32.98 -2.26 -18.79
CA HIS A 534 -34.41 -2.03 -19.08
C HIS A 534 -35.29 -3.20 -18.58
N THR A 535 -36.61 -3.01 -18.53
CA THR A 535 -37.61 -4.01 -18.07
C THR A 535 -37.62 -5.33 -18.85
N GLN A 536 -37.04 -5.39 -20.04
CA GLN A 536 -36.88 -6.61 -20.85
C GLN A 536 -35.44 -7.13 -20.88
N PHE A 537 -34.49 -6.42 -20.25
CA PHE A 537 -33.06 -6.74 -20.30
C PHE A 537 -32.77 -8.10 -19.65
N ASN A 538 -32.25 -9.03 -20.45
CA ASN A 538 -31.71 -10.31 -20.01
C ASN A 538 -30.20 -10.35 -20.28
N TYR A 539 -29.45 -11.11 -19.49
CA TYR A 539 -28.00 -11.19 -19.59
C TYR A 539 -27.48 -12.59 -19.27
N HIS A 540 -26.22 -12.85 -19.66
CA HIS A 540 -25.60 -14.18 -19.58
C HIS A 540 -24.23 -14.18 -18.88
N ARG A 541 -23.79 -13.02 -18.36
CA ARG A 541 -22.55 -12.84 -17.57
C ARG A 541 -22.72 -11.71 -16.55
N PRO A 542 -22.01 -11.71 -15.41
CA PRO A 542 -22.08 -10.64 -14.42
C PRO A 542 -21.81 -9.26 -15.03
N LEU A 543 -22.61 -8.30 -14.58
CA LEU A 543 -22.55 -6.91 -15.00
C LEU A 543 -22.27 -6.05 -13.78
N THR A 544 -21.40 -5.04 -13.94
CA THR A 544 -21.23 -4.03 -12.90
C THR A 544 -22.16 -2.85 -13.14
N VAL A 545 -22.80 -2.37 -12.08
CA VAL A 545 -23.83 -1.32 -12.09
C VAL A 545 -23.53 -0.24 -11.07
N THR A 546 -23.89 1.01 -11.39
CA THR A 546 -23.84 2.12 -10.42
C THR A 546 -25.22 2.33 -9.82
N GLY A 547 -25.36 2.08 -8.52
CA GLY A 547 -26.55 2.42 -7.75
C GLY A 547 -26.41 3.78 -7.07
N PHE A 548 -27.56 4.41 -6.84
CA PHE A 548 -27.70 5.69 -6.14
C PHE A 548 -28.69 5.54 -4.99
N TYR A 549 -28.39 6.15 -3.85
CA TYR A 549 -29.19 6.05 -2.61
C TYR A 549 -29.24 7.42 -1.92
N LYS A 550 -30.45 7.86 -1.56
CA LYS A 550 -30.67 9.19 -0.96
C LYS A 550 -31.05 9.05 0.51
N PHE A 551 -30.14 9.49 1.38
CA PHE A 551 -30.32 9.46 2.83
C PHE A 551 -31.32 10.52 3.32
N GLN A 552 -31.95 10.29 4.47
CA GLN A 552 -32.90 11.21 5.11
C GLN A 552 -32.35 12.63 5.36
N ASN A 553 -31.03 12.81 5.42
CA ASN A 553 -30.37 14.12 5.54
C ASN A 553 -30.24 14.88 4.20
N GLY A 554 -30.77 14.34 3.11
CA GLY A 554 -30.71 14.92 1.77
C GLY A 554 -29.51 14.49 0.91
N TYR A 555 -28.52 13.81 1.48
CA TYR A 555 -27.31 13.39 0.75
C TYR A 555 -27.60 12.22 -0.20
N CYS A 556 -27.20 12.35 -1.47
CA CYS A 556 -27.19 11.26 -2.44
C CYS A 556 -25.80 10.61 -2.55
N ALA A 557 -25.70 9.33 -2.18
CA ALA A 557 -24.52 8.52 -2.39
C ALA A 557 -24.56 7.78 -3.74
N SER A 558 -23.38 7.52 -4.30
CA SER A 558 -23.18 6.71 -5.52
C SER A 558 -22.26 5.54 -5.23
N HIS A 559 -22.67 4.33 -5.62
CA HIS A 559 -21.99 3.09 -5.23
C HIS A 559 -21.96 2.07 -6.36
N GLN A 560 -20.83 1.37 -6.51
CA GLN A 560 -20.65 0.37 -7.57
C GLN A 560 -20.93 -1.04 -7.01
N MET A 561 -21.83 -1.77 -7.67
CA MET A 561 -22.26 -3.12 -7.28
C MET A 561 -22.20 -4.07 -8.47
N ASN A 562 -22.37 -5.37 -8.22
CA ASN A 562 -22.49 -6.37 -9.29
C ASN A 562 -23.88 -6.99 -9.32
N LEU A 563 -24.45 -7.04 -10.52
CA LEU A 563 -25.75 -7.58 -10.86
C LEU A 563 -25.61 -9.10 -11.07
N ASP A 564 -26.12 -9.88 -10.10
CA ASP A 564 -25.84 -11.31 -9.91
C ASP A 564 -26.87 -12.19 -10.62
N HIS A 565 -28.17 -11.99 -10.34
CA HIS A 565 -29.27 -12.61 -11.08
C HIS A 565 -30.50 -11.68 -11.17
N ILE A 566 -31.48 -12.05 -11.99
CA ILE A 566 -32.85 -11.49 -11.94
C ILE A 566 -33.75 -12.48 -11.22
N ARG A 567 -34.63 -11.99 -10.34
CA ARG A 567 -35.61 -12.78 -9.60
C ARG A 567 -36.91 -12.02 -9.46
N ASN A 568 -38.03 -12.62 -9.85
CA ASN A 568 -39.37 -12.07 -9.68
C ASN A 568 -39.49 -10.60 -10.16
N ASP A 569 -39.03 -10.34 -11.39
CA ASP A 569 -38.95 -9.01 -12.01
C ASP A 569 -38.06 -7.96 -11.29
N LYS A 570 -37.23 -8.37 -10.33
CA LYS A 570 -36.20 -7.53 -9.71
C LYS A 570 -34.80 -7.89 -10.17
N TYR A 571 -33.93 -6.89 -10.26
CA TYR A 571 -32.49 -7.11 -10.26
C TYR A 571 -32.04 -7.47 -8.84
N VAL A 572 -31.17 -8.48 -8.73
CA VAL A 572 -30.56 -8.91 -7.46
C VAL A 572 -29.07 -8.59 -7.53
N LEU A 573 -28.61 -7.67 -6.67
CA LEU A 573 -27.25 -7.15 -6.67
C LEU A 573 -26.45 -7.65 -5.47
N CYS A 574 -25.21 -8.07 -5.71
CA CYS A 574 -24.24 -8.32 -4.66
C CYS A 574 -23.51 -7.02 -4.29
N ASN A 575 -23.53 -6.69 -3.00
CA ASN A 575 -22.84 -5.53 -2.42
C ASN A 575 -21.54 -5.92 -1.67
N THR A 576 -21.14 -7.19 -1.73
CA THR A 576 -19.97 -7.75 -1.04
C THR A 576 -19.17 -8.67 -1.96
N LEU A 577 -17.87 -8.75 -1.72
CA LEU A 577 -16.96 -9.70 -2.39
C LEU A 577 -17.33 -11.16 -2.12
N HIS A 578 -16.92 -12.04 -3.04
CA HIS A 578 -17.06 -13.48 -2.92
C HIS A 578 -15.93 -14.07 -2.08
N ASP A 579 -16.28 -14.71 -0.96
CA ASP A 579 -15.33 -15.45 -0.12
C ASP A 579 -15.47 -16.96 -0.34
N ASP A 580 -14.59 -17.53 -1.15
CA ASP A 580 -14.62 -18.95 -1.53
C ASP A 580 -14.37 -19.91 -0.34
N ARG A 581 -13.92 -19.37 0.81
CA ARG A 581 -13.76 -20.12 2.07
C ARG A 581 -15.11 -20.45 2.73
N LEU A 582 -16.19 -19.71 2.45
CA LEU A 582 -17.51 -19.92 3.04
C LEU A 582 -18.31 -21.02 2.33
N LYS A 583 -18.17 -22.25 2.80
CA LYS A 583 -19.03 -23.38 2.37
C LYS A 583 -20.49 -23.14 2.76
N ASN A 584 -21.35 -22.93 1.76
CA ASN A 584 -22.81 -23.07 1.75
C ASN A 584 -23.55 -22.80 3.08
N SER A 585 -23.94 -21.55 3.38
CA SER A 585 -25.21 -21.25 4.11
C SER A 585 -25.45 -19.76 4.39
N GLN A 586 -24.41 -18.96 4.64
CA GLN A 586 -24.62 -17.55 5.02
C GLN A 586 -25.16 -16.72 3.84
N ARG A 587 -26.32 -16.08 4.06
CA ARG A 587 -26.97 -15.22 3.07
C ARG A 587 -26.08 -14.02 2.75
N ARG A 588 -25.65 -13.90 1.48
CA ARG A 588 -25.08 -12.65 0.95
C ARG A 588 -26.04 -11.48 1.25
N PRO A 589 -25.57 -10.29 1.64
CA PRO A 589 -26.42 -9.10 1.66
C PRO A 589 -26.72 -8.69 0.21
N LEU A 590 -27.95 -8.99 -0.23
CA LEU A 590 -28.43 -8.75 -1.59
C LEU A 590 -29.32 -7.51 -1.62
N VAL A 591 -29.05 -6.60 -2.55
CA VAL A 591 -29.95 -5.47 -2.87
C VAL A 591 -30.94 -5.94 -3.92
N GLU A 592 -32.23 -5.82 -3.65
CA GLU A 592 -33.27 -6.06 -4.65
C GLU A 592 -33.84 -4.73 -5.14
N ILE A 593 -33.84 -4.49 -6.46
CA ILE A 593 -34.41 -3.30 -7.10
C ILE A 593 -35.36 -3.77 -8.21
N ASP A 594 -36.62 -3.32 -8.22
CA ASP A 594 -37.56 -3.70 -9.28
C ASP A 594 -37.09 -3.14 -10.64
N ARG A 595 -37.16 -3.95 -11.70
CA ARG A 595 -36.72 -3.55 -13.06
C ARG A 595 -37.58 -2.43 -13.64
N LYS A 596 -38.77 -2.20 -13.06
CA LYS A 596 -39.75 -1.15 -13.40
C LYS A 596 -39.58 0.12 -12.55
N ASN A 597 -38.69 0.13 -11.56
CA ASN A 597 -38.34 1.37 -10.86
C ASN A 597 -37.73 2.38 -11.83
N GLU A 598 -37.82 3.65 -11.47
CA GLU A 598 -37.16 4.74 -12.18
C GLU A 598 -35.64 4.58 -12.14
N TYR A 599 -34.96 5.04 -13.18
CA TYR A 599 -33.50 5.00 -13.28
C TYR A 599 -32.92 6.40 -13.06
N PHE A 600 -31.84 6.49 -12.27
CA PHE A 600 -31.24 7.77 -11.92
C PHE A 600 -30.53 8.42 -13.11
N ALA A 601 -30.82 9.70 -13.38
CA ALA A 601 -30.24 10.46 -14.48
C ALA A 601 -29.88 11.89 -14.02
N PRO A 602 -28.63 12.16 -13.59
CA PRO A 602 -28.25 13.42 -12.94
C PRO A 602 -28.28 14.63 -13.89
N ASP A 603 -27.93 14.43 -15.16
CA ASP A 603 -27.80 15.51 -16.16
C ASP A 603 -29.07 15.69 -17.02
N TYR A 604 -30.23 15.19 -16.56
CA TYR A 604 -31.43 15.07 -17.40
C TYR A 604 -32.49 16.15 -17.11
N SER A 605 -32.90 16.86 -18.16
CA SER A 605 -33.83 18.01 -18.11
C SER A 605 -34.97 17.92 -19.14
N GLY A 606 -35.22 16.73 -19.68
CA GLY A 606 -36.21 16.47 -20.74
C GLY A 606 -37.44 15.69 -20.27
N ASP A 607 -38.03 14.94 -21.20
CA ASP A 607 -39.15 14.01 -20.97
C ASP A 607 -38.68 12.82 -20.10
N PRO A 608 -39.24 12.60 -18.89
CA PRO A 608 -38.80 11.51 -18.01
C PRO A 608 -38.92 10.12 -18.67
N ASP A 609 -39.73 9.97 -19.71
CA ASP A 609 -40.03 8.72 -20.40
C ASP A 609 -39.09 8.42 -21.59
N TYR A 610 -37.78 8.33 -21.29
CA TYR A 610 -36.72 8.07 -22.26
C TYR A 610 -36.90 6.75 -23.05
N SER A 611 -37.04 6.86 -24.37
CA SER A 611 -37.16 5.73 -25.30
C SER A 611 -35.88 5.49 -26.11
N PHE A 612 -35.51 4.24 -26.36
CA PHE A 612 -34.34 3.85 -27.15
C PHE A 612 -34.50 2.45 -27.78
N THR A 613 -33.77 2.19 -28.86
CA THR A 613 -33.65 0.85 -29.43
C THR A 613 -32.52 0.08 -28.76
N SER A 614 -32.78 -1.15 -28.31
CA SER A 614 -31.82 -2.04 -27.65
C SER A 614 -30.78 -2.62 -28.63
N LEU A 615 -29.77 -3.33 -28.10
CA LEU A 615 -28.83 -4.11 -28.92
C LEU A 615 -29.50 -5.29 -29.66
N SER A 616 -30.69 -5.72 -29.25
CA SER A 616 -31.54 -6.71 -29.92
C SER A 616 -32.47 -6.09 -30.99
N GLY A 617 -32.49 -4.76 -31.15
CA GLY A 617 -33.38 -4.07 -32.08
C GLY A 617 -34.78 -3.77 -31.53
N GLU A 618 -35.01 -4.00 -30.23
CA GLU A 618 -36.30 -3.82 -29.56
C GLU A 618 -36.45 -2.37 -29.07
N ASN A 619 -37.62 -1.76 -29.24
CA ASN A 619 -37.88 -0.42 -28.71
C ASN A 619 -38.23 -0.50 -27.23
N CYS A 620 -37.31 -0.03 -26.40
CA CYS A 620 -37.38 -0.06 -24.94
C CYS A 620 -37.61 1.34 -24.38
N LYS A 621 -38.25 1.41 -23.22
CA LYS A 621 -38.60 2.65 -22.52
C LYS A 621 -38.11 2.60 -21.07
N LEU A 622 -37.61 3.72 -20.56
CA LEU A 622 -37.17 3.92 -19.19
C LEU A 622 -37.83 5.18 -18.64
N THR A 623 -38.38 5.11 -17.44
CA THR A 623 -38.73 6.31 -16.68
C THR A 623 -37.50 6.74 -15.87
N LEU A 624 -37.16 8.03 -15.92
CA LEU A 624 -35.96 8.61 -15.32
C LEU A 624 -36.30 9.51 -14.14
N THR A 625 -35.43 9.55 -13.13
CA THR A 625 -35.54 10.41 -11.93
C THR A 625 -34.30 11.26 -11.73
N THR A 626 -34.46 12.47 -11.16
CA THR A 626 -33.35 13.34 -10.73
C THR A 626 -33.08 13.19 -9.23
N GLU A 627 -32.00 13.80 -8.73
CA GLU A 627 -31.67 13.79 -7.29
C GLU A 627 -32.76 14.46 -6.43
N ASN A 628 -33.51 15.42 -6.99
CA ASN A 628 -34.62 16.05 -6.29
C ASN A 628 -35.79 15.07 -6.06
N ASP A 629 -36.13 14.30 -7.09
CA ASP A 629 -37.34 13.47 -7.15
C ASP A 629 -37.14 12.07 -6.53
N MET A 630 -35.88 11.62 -6.40
CA MET A 630 -35.53 10.42 -5.62
C MET A 630 -36.17 10.46 -4.23
N LYS A 631 -36.80 9.34 -3.83
CA LYS A 631 -37.31 9.13 -2.48
C LYS A 631 -36.17 8.86 -1.48
N PHE A 632 -36.42 9.19 -0.22
CA PHE A 632 -35.51 8.84 0.87
C PHE A 632 -35.50 7.34 1.12
N ASP A 633 -34.31 6.81 1.43
CA ASP A 633 -34.02 5.41 1.75
C ASP A 633 -34.37 4.38 0.65
N GLU A 634 -34.58 4.83 -0.59
CA GLU A 634 -34.73 3.96 -1.77
C GLU A 634 -33.45 3.90 -2.63
N TRP A 635 -33.22 2.74 -3.26
CA TRP A 635 -32.15 2.53 -4.24
C TRP A 635 -32.64 2.69 -5.67
N TYR A 636 -31.90 3.48 -6.44
CA TYR A 636 -32.11 3.72 -7.86
C TYR A 636 -30.88 3.24 -8.65
N LEU A 637 -31.05 2.84 -9.92
CA LEU A 637 -29.94 2.42 -10.79
C LEU A 637 -29.66 3.44 -11.88
N TYR A 638 -28.38 3.68 -12.17
CA TYR A 638 -28.00 4.35 -13.40
C TYR A 638 -28.31 3.44 -14.60
N PRO A 639 -28.88 3.94 -15.72
CA PRO A 639 -29.24 3.11 -16.87
C PRO A 639 -28.09 2.32 -17.50
N ALA A 640 -26.83 2.71 -17.30
CA ALA A 640 -25.68 2.02 -17.87
C ALA A 640 -25.07 0.99 -16.93
N ALA A 641 -24.92 -0.23 -17.44
CA ALA A 641 -24.15 -1.31 -16.84
C ALA A 641 -22.96 -1.67 -17.74
N PHE A 642 -21.98 -2.38 -17.20
CA PHE A 642 -20.79 -2.77 -17.96
C PHE A 642 -20.45 -4.25 -17.78
N GLU A 643 -20.20 -4.94 -18.90
CA GLU A 643 -19.58 -6.27 -18.92
C GLU A 643 -18.11 -6.16 -19.31
N LEU A 644 -17.25 -6.94 -18.66
CA LEU A 644 -15.87 -7.19 -19.08
C LEU A 644 -15.82 -8.57 -19.74
N VAL A 645 -15.11 -8.68 -20.87
CA VAL A 645 -14.97 -9.90 -21.68
C VAL A 645 -13.51 -10.13 -22.02
N LEU A 646 -13.02 -11.34 -21.73
CA LEU A 646 -11.71 -11.81 -22.15
C LEU A 646 -11.85 -12.67 -23.41
N VAL A 647 -10.87 -12.60 -24.32
CA VAL A 647 -10.86 -13.37 -25.57
C VAL A 647 -9.46 -13.93 -25.82
N HIS A 648 -9.35 -15.24 -26.02
CA HIS A 648 -8.08 -15.89 -26.42
C HIS A 648 -7.51 -15.32 -27.72
N PHE A 649 -6.18 -15.37 -27.85
CA PHE A 649 -5.45 -15.20 -29.12
C PHE A 649 -5.10 -16.56 -29.72
#